data_AF-A0A969A5U0-F1
#
_entry.id   AF-A0A969A5U0-F1
#
_cell.length_a   1.000
_cell.length_b   1.000
_cell.length_c   1.000
_cell.angle_alpha   90.00
_cell.angle_beta   90.00
_cell.angle_gamma   90.00
#
_symmetry.space_group_name_H-M   'P 1'
#
loop_
_entity.id
_entity.type
_entity.pdbx_description
1 polymer ?
#
loop_
_entity_poly.entity_id
_entity_poly.type
_entity_poly.pdbx_seq_one_letter_code
_entity_poly.pdbx_strand_id
1 'polypeptide(L)'
;MTSSYNAEQIQVLEGLEPVRKRPGMYIGTTGPRGLHHLVYEVVDNSVDEALAGYCTHIEVVLNADGSCTVTDDGRGIPTDVHSKTGKSALETVLTVLHAGGKFGSGGYKVSGGLHGVGVSVVNALSEWLEVTIWRNNQVHTQRYERGAAVSELKSVPYKENRTGTRVSFKPDAQIFTTVTEFDYDTLASRLRELGYLNAGVRITFTDNRLELLKNGEPHVEVYEYKGGIKEYVAYMNADKQSLHEEIIYVQGERNNVQVEVALQWCVDAYSDSLLGFANNIRTVDGGTHLEGLKAVLTRTLNSVARKRNKIKENESNLSGEHVREGLTAVISVKVPEPEFEGQTKTKLGNTEVRGIVDSFVGEALNEYLEFHPQVVDTILEKAIQAFKAAEAARHARELVRRKSVLESSPLPGKLADCSTRDPAESEIYLVEGDSAGGCFDGDTLVALADGRSLSFKDIVAEQAIGKEHFCYTIRNDGTVGIERIINPRITKANAQVIKVTLDNGQTIICTPDHRFMLRDRTYKQAASLTPDDSLMPLYRKFSDSSEPRITIDGYEMVWNPRSDSWLFTHVLADWHNRWNRVYQLADGEHCHHVDFNKLNNNPTNIQRLSAQEHLALHRSHIQKTLHRQDTIDKCRAIRQTKEFRAKMSERMQQPQTRQILSQQAKAQWNSESYKAYMVSKWHDFYESNENYRVSNREQLNKAQQEYWSNESNRLAQSQRVTSYFANNPQARLRSSQIAKEQWDNQTLLKWRRQKTQEQWTPEFRTKRLAALNQTYYRKTIAALKQIEVEQGTLDLNAYQEFRLKTKDKSLLRFDSFCQRYFESDTNKACEAVANYNHRIVKIERLEERVDVYDIEVPHTHNFALASGIFVHNSAKQGRDRRFQAILPLRGKILNIEKTDDSKIYKNNEIQSLITALGLGVKGEEFDSTQLRYHRIIIMTDADVDGAHIRTLLLTFFYRYQKALVQEGFIYIACPPLYKVERGRNHYYCYSDRELQNLVTNEFPQNANYTIQRFKGLGEMMATQLWDTTMNPETRTLKRVEIEDAAEADRIFTILMGDRVAPRREFIETHSSKLDLIDLDI
;
A
#
# COMPACT_ATOMS: atom_id res chain seq x y z
N MET A 1 15.15 11.67 41.27
CA MET A 1 16.59 11.67 41.57
C MET A 1 17.22 12.78 40.76
N THR A 2 17.77 13.79 41.41
CA THR A 2 18.54 14.86 40.76
C THR A 2 19.89 14.27 40.33
N SER A 3 20.03 13.99 39.03
CA SER A 3 21.31 13.56 38.44
C SER A 3 22.29 14.73 38.49
N SER A 4 23.23 14.71 39.43
CA SER A 4 24.29 15.72 39.53
C SER A 4 25.26 15.56 38.35
N TYR A 5 25.29 16.54 37.44
CA TYR A 5 26.32 16.65 36.40
C TYR A 5 27.62 17.15 37.03
N ASN A 6 28.56 16.25 37.29
CA ASN A 6 29.86 16.54 37.91
C ASN A 6 31.02 16.19 36.96
N ALA A 7 32.25 16.56 37.34
CA ALA A 7 33.44 16.33 36.51
C ALA A 7 33.69 14.84 36.19
N GLU A 8 33.27 13.92 37.06
CA GLU A 8 33.41 12.46 36.85
C GLU A 8 32.52 11.93 35.71
N GLN A 9 31.50 12.68 35.30
CA GLN A 9 30.68 12.36 34.12
C GLN A 9 31.30 12.82 32.79
N ILE A 10 32.42 13.55 32.83
CA ILE A 10 33.19 13.89 31.64
C ILE A 10 34.10 12.71 31.28
N GLN A 11 33.70 11.94 30.28
CA GLN A 11 34.49 10.84 29.76
C GLN A 11 35.47 11.34 28.68
N VAL A 12 36.77 11.22 28.94
CA VAL A 12 37.84 11.43 27.95
C VAL A 12 38.11 10.09 27.28
N LEU A 13 37.98 10.05 25.96
CA LEU A 13 38.26 8.85 25.15
C LEU A 13 39.69 8.96 24.61
N GLU A 14 40.55 7.99 24.91
CA GLU A 14 41.97 7.99 24.53
C GLU A 14 42.25 7.13 23.29
N GLY A 15 43.35 7.43 22.58
CA GLY A 15 43.79 6.67 21.41
C GLY A 15 42.73 6.62 20.29
N LEU A 16 42.29 5.41 19.95
CA LEU A 16 41.29 5.15 18.90
C LEU A 16 39.88 4.85 19.42
N GLU A 17 39.66 4.91 20.74
CA GLU A 17 38.32 4.77 21.32
C GLU A 17 37.28 5.77 20.77
N PRO A 18 37.62 7.06 20.51
CA PRO A 18 36.66 8.00 19.91
C PRO A 18 36.11 7.51 18.57
N VAL A 19 36.97 6.89 17.74
CA VAL A 19 36.61 6.38 16.42
C VAL A 19 35.62 5.24 16.54
N ARG A 20 35.90 4.27 17.42
CA ARG A 20 35.00 3.12 17.64
C ARG A 20 33.67 3.53 18.27
N LYS A 21 33.66 4.56 19.12
CA LYS A 21 32.43 5.04 19.76
C LYS A 21 31.54 5.84 18.80
N ARG A 22 32.15 6.56 17.84
CA ARG A 22 31.44 7.42 16.87
C ARG A 22 31.96 7.23 15.43
N PRO A 23 31.85 6.01 14.86
CA PRO A 23 32.43 5.67 13.56
C PRO A 23 31.92 6.55 12.41
N GLY A 24 30.63 6.91 12.42
CA GLY A 24 30.03 7.75 11.38
C GLY A 24 30.69 9.13 11.21
N MET A 25 31.32 9.68 12.25
CA MET A 25 32.05 10.95 12.13
C MET A 25 33.33 10.82 11.27
N TYR A 26 33.88 9.62 11.14
CA TYR A 26 35.14 9.37 10.45
C TYR A 26 34.93 8.74 9.07
N ILE A 27 33.98 7.81 8.93
CA ILE A 27 33.71 7.07 7.69
C ILE A 27 32.33 7.39 7.08
N GLY A 28 31.65 8.41 7.59
CA GLY A 28 30.32 8.85 7.15
C GLY A 28 29.19 8.02 7.74
N THR A 29 29.17 6.71 7.52
CA THR A 29 28.11 5.80 8.01
C THR A 29 28.70 4.46 8.47
N THR A 30 27.91 3.64 9.16
CA THR A 30 28.25 2.24 9.48
C THR A 30 27.54 1.24 8.56
N GLY A 31 27.03 1.70 7.41
CA GLY A 31 26.41 0.87 6.38
C GLY A 31 27.39 0.51 5.25
N PRO A 32 26.89 0.05 4.08
CA PRO A 32 27.72 -0.36 2.94
C PRO A 32 28.74 0.70 2.52
N ARG A 33 28.33 1.96 2.44
CA ARG A 33 29.22 3.07 2.07
C ARG A 33 30.42 3.20 3.02
N GLY A 34 30.19 3.13 4.33
CA GLY A 34 31.25 3.19 5.34
C GLY A 34 32.17 1.98 5.31
N LEU A 35 31.61 0.79 5.03
CA LEU A 35 32.37 -0.46 4.89
C LEU A 35 33.38 -0.37 3.73
N HIS A 36 32.92 0.02 2.55
CA HIS A 36 33.79 0.19 1.38
C HIS A 36 34.81 1.33 1.56
N HIS A 37 34.45 2.36 2.32
CA HIS A 37 35.36 3.46 2.64
C HIS A 37 36.62 3.00 3.37
N LEU A 38 36.54 1.90 4.15
CA LEU A 38 37.74 1.31 4.77
C LEU A 38 38.75 0.84 3.71
N VAL A 39 38.27 0.22 2.63
CA VAL A 39 39.11 -0.23 1.52
C VAL A 39 39.68 0.99 0.78
N TYR A 40 38.85 2.00 0.53
CA TYR A 40 39.28 3.23 -0.15
C TYR A 40 40.43 3.91 0.58
N GLU A 41 40.38 4.02 1.91
CA GLU A 41 41.46 4.65 2.68
C GLU A 41 42.80 3.90 2.58
N VAL A 42 42.79 2.57 2.46
CA VAL A 42 44.03 1.78 2.29
C VAL A 42 44.54 1.89 0.85
N VAL A 43 43.64 1.81 -0.13
CA VAL A 43 43.98 1.94 -1.56
C VAL A 43 44.50 3.35 -1.87
N ASP A 44 43.88 4.40 -1.34
CA ASP A 44 44.28 5.79 -1.55
C ASP A 44 45.72 6.05 -1.03
N ASN A 45 46.14 5.39 0.06
CA ASN A 45 47.53 5.44 0.52
C ASN A 45 48.50 4.79 -0.48
N SER A 46 48.09 3.69 -1.10
CA SER A 46 48.88 3.00 -2.14
C SER A 46 48.97 3.86 -3.40
N VAL A 47 47.87 4.52 -3.77
CA VAL A 47 47.81 5.46 -4.89
C VAL A 47 48.65 6.71 -4.61
N ASP A 48 48.71 7.22 -3.38
CA ASP A 48 49.59 8.34 -3.02
C ASP A 48 51.09 7.98 -3.22
N GLU A 49 51.49 6.72 -2.99
CA GLU A 49 52.84 6.24 -3.35
C GLU A 49 53.05 6.22 -4.88
N ALA A 50 52.00 5.92 -5.64
CA ALA A 50 52.04 5.92 -7.10
C ALA A 50 52.14 7.35 -7.65
N LEU A 51 51.39 8.30 -7.07
CA LEU A 51 51.50 9.73 -7.38
C LEU A 51 52.88 10.31 -7.06
N ALA A 52 53.54 9.79 -6.02
CA ALA A 52 54.91 10.14 -5.70
C ALA A 52 55.95 9.49 -6.65
N GLY A 53 55.51 8.61 -7.56
CA GLY A 53 56.34 7.95 -8.58
C GLY A 53 57.08 6.70 -8.11
N TYR A 54 56.69 6.12 -6.96
CA TYR A 54 57.37 4.96 -6.38
C TYR A 54 56.60 3.65 -6.53
N CYS A 55 55.27 3.71 -6.65
CA CYS A 55 54.42 2.54 -6.84
C CYS A 55 54.00 2.41 -8.31
N THR A 56 54.10 1.20 -8.87
CA THR A 56 53.64 0.85 -10.21
C THR A 56 52.54 -0.21 -10.21
N HIS A 57 52.40 -0.96 -9.12
CA HIS A 57 51.43 -2.04 -9.00
C HIS A 57 50.73 -2.03 -7.64
N ILE A 58 49.39 -2.08 -7.68
CA ILE A 58 48.52 -2.23 -6.52
C ILE A 58 47.67 -3.48 -6.72
N GLU A 59 47.65 -4.36 -5.73
CA GLU A 59 46.85 -5.58 -5.71
C GLU A 59 45.81 -5.47 -4.59
N VAL A 60 44.53 -5.66 -4.93
CA VAL A 60 43.41 -5.66 -3.99
C VAL A 60 42.74 -7.02 -4.04
N VAL A 61 42.59 -7.67 -2.89
CA VAL A 61 42.07 -9.04 -2.78
C VAL A 61 40.97 -9.11 -1.73
N LEU A 62 39.79 -9.54 -2.14
CA LEU A 62 38.71 -9.95 -1.24
C LEU A 62 38.89 -11.44 -0.90
N ASN A 63 39.05 -11.76 0.38
CA ASN A 63 39.37 -13.10 0.85
C ASN A 63 38.11 -13.86 1.27
N ALA A 64 38.18 -15.19 1.23
CA ALA A 64 37.08 -16.08 1.59
C ALA A 64 36.59 -15.90 3.05
N ASP A 65 37.44 -15.40 3.95
CA ASP A 65 37.10 -15.16 5.35
C ASP A 65 36.40 -13.81 5.62
N GLY A 66 36.09 -13.06 4.55
CA GLY A 66 35.49 -11.73 4.61
C GLY A 66 36.48 -10.59 4.80
N SER A 67 37.79 -10.85 4.82
CA SER A 67 38.83 -9.81 4.93
C SER A 67 39.21 -9.21 3.58
N CYS A 68 39.71 -7.97 3.58
CA CYS A 68 40.30 -7.32 2.42
C CYS A 68 41.81 -7.19 2.61
N THR A 69 42.57 -7.45 1.53
CA THR A 69 44.02 -7.27 1.49
C THR A 69 44.37 -6.30 0.38
N VAL A 70 45.18 -5.29 0.70
CA VAL A 70 45.75 -4.36 -0.27
C VAL A 70 47.27 -4.46 -0.20
N THR A 71 47.92 -4.66 -1.34
CA THR A 71 49.38 -4.74 -1.46
C THR A 71 49.87 -3.73 -2.49
N ASP A 72 50.88 -2.95 -2.15
CA ASP A 72 51.59 -2.04 -3.05
C ASP A 72 53.07 -2.40 -3.19
N ASP A 73 53.69 -1.92 -4.26
CA ASP A 73 55.14 -2.00 -4.53
C ASP A 73 55.88 -0.67 -4.28
N GLY A 74 55.31 0.21 -3.46
CA GLY A 74 55.87 1.53 -3.13
C GLY A 74 57.08 1.47 -2.18
N ARG A 75 57.34 2.56 -1.46
CA ARG A 75 58.52 2.65 -0.56
C ARG A 75 58.37 1.84 0.73
N GLY A 76 57.15 1.47 1.10
CA GLY A 76 56.81 0.85 2.39
C GLY A 76 56.70 1.87 3.54
N ILE A 77 55.72 1.69 4.43
CA ILE A 77 55.53 2.56 5.62
C ILE A 77 56.83 2.57 6.46
N PRO A 78 57.29 3.72 6.98
CA PRO A 78 58.48 3.77 7.84
C PRO A 78 58.33 2.91 9.10
N THR A 79 59.39 2.18 9.46
CA THR A 79 59.42 1.26 10.61
C THR A 79 60.33 1.73 11.75
N ASP A 80 61.10 2.80 11.53
CA ASP A 80 61.99 3.40 12.52
C ASP A 80 61.22 3.93 13.75
N VAL A 81 61.90 4.04 14.89
CA VAL A 81 61.31 4.57 16.12
C VAL A 81 60.99 6.06 15.95
N HIS A 82 59.74 6.43 16.19
CA HIS A 82 59.27 7.80 16.07
C HIS A 82 59.61 8.62 17.33
N SER A 83 60.26 9.77 17.15
CA SER A 83 60.91 10.54 18.23
C SER A 83 59.97 11.05 19.33
N LYS A 84 58.68 11.30 19.01
CA LYS A 84 57.70 11.78 20.00
C LYS A 84 56.95 10.68 20.73
N THR A 85 56.69 9.55 20.06
CA THR A 85 55.84 8.47 20.60
C THR A 85 56.66 7.34 21.22
N GLY A 86 57.94 7.23 20.88
CA GLY A 86 58.82 6.16 21.36
C GLY A 86 58.49 4.77 20.79
N LYS A 87 57.48 4.69 19.92
CA LYS A 87 57.02 3.48 19.22
C LYS A 87 57.56 3.46 17.80
N SER A 88 57.44 2.33 17.09
CA SER A 88 57.71 2.32 15.64
C SER A 88 56.80 3.33 14.92
N ALA A 89 57.28 3.92 13.83
CA ALA A 89 56.48 4.83 13.02
C ALA A 89 55.23 4.13 12.46
N LEU A 90 55.34 2.83 12.12
CA LEU A 90 54.19 1.98 11.78
C LEU A 90 53.12 1.99 12.88
N GLU A 91 53.49 1.64 14.12
CA GLU A 91 52.54 1.60 15.23
C GLU A 91 51.98 2.99 15.52
N THR A 92 52.80 4.03 15.38
CA THR A 92 52.37 5.41 15.57
C THR A 92 51.27 5.80 14.57
N VAL A 93 51.45 5.51 13.28
CA VAL A 93 50.47 5.83 12.23
C VAL A 93 49.18 4.99 12.37
N LEU A 94 49.26 3.78 12.92
CA LEU A 94 48.11 2.89 13.09
C LEU A 94 47.34 3.10 14.41
N THR A 95 47.94 3.72 15.43
CA THR A 95 47.34 3.83 16.78
C THR A 95 47.10 5.27 17.25
N VAL A 96 47.63 6.27 16.54
CA VAL A 96 47.49 7.68 16.89
C VAL A 96 46.76 8.42 15.77
N LEU A 97 45.67 9.11 16.10
CA LEU A 97 44.97 9.99 15.16
C LEU A 97 45.86 11.17 14.77
N HIS A 98 45.77 11.60 13.52
CA HIS A 98 46.55 12.72 12.97
C HIS A 98 48.06 12.47 12.99
N ALA A 99 48.47 11.20 12.86
CA ALA A 99 49.87 10.81 12.73
C ALA A 99 50.14 10.31 11.30
N GLY A 100 50.99 11.04 10.55
CA GLY A 100 51.36 10.64 9.20
C GLY A 100 52.39 11.58 8.56
N GLY A 101 53.08 11.10 7.52
CA GLY A 101 54.06 11.90 6.77
C GLY A 101 53.46 12.95 5.82
N LYS A 102 52.12 13.10 5.84
CA LYS A 102 51.36 13.94 4.91
C LYS A 102 51.12 15.38 5.40
N PHE A 103 51.60 15.72 6.61
CA PHE A 103 51.44 17.05 7.24
C PHE A 103 52.65 17.98 7.08
N GLY A 104 53.68 17.56 6.35
CA GLY A 104 54.91 18.35 6.15
C GLY A 104 55.37 18.33 4.70
N SER A 105 56.10 19.36 4.29
CA SER A 105 56.57 19.60 2.91
C SER A 105 57.57 18.58 2.35
N GLY A 106 57.93 17.52 3.11
CA GLY A 106 59.00 16.59 2.76
C GLY A 106 58.58 15.16 2.37
N GLY A 107 57.34 14.73 2.64
CA GLY A 107 56.92 13.33 2.46
C GLY A 107 56.24 13.01 1.13
N TYR A 108 55.29 13.86 0.72
CA TYR A 108 54.53 13.79 -0.53
C TYR A 108 54.35 15.20 -1.09
N LYS A 109 54.60 15.41 -2.40
CA LYS A 109 54.40 16.72 -3.06
C LYS A 109 52.91 17.01 -3.30
N VAL A 110 52.11 15.97 -3.55
CA VAL A 110 50.66 15.98 -3.76
C VAL A 110 50.10 14.69 -3.16
N SER A 111 49.02 14.77 -2.39
CA SER A 111 48.34 13.58 -1.85
C SER A 111 46.84 13.80 -1.63
N GLY A 112 46.03 12.75 -1.71
CA GLY A 112 44.61 12.80 -1.35
C GLY A 112 44.37 12.72 0.17
N GLY A 113 45.29 12.09 0.91
CA GLY A 113 45.16 11.90 2.36
C GLY A 113 45.61 13.10 3.20
N LEU A 114 44.72 14.03 3.55
CA LEU A 114 45.11 15.26 4.28
C LEU A 114 45.16 15.14 5.80
N HIS A 115 44.35 14.26 6.39
CA HIS A 115 44.03 14.32 7.81
C HIS A 115 44.85 13.37 8.69
N GLY A 116 45.68 12.50 8.11
CA GLY A 116 46.49 11.53 8.85
C GLY A 116 45.72 10.61 9.80
N VAL A 117 44.44 10.34 9.49
CA VAL A 117 43.55 9.47 10.29
C VAL A 117 43.14 8.19 9.55
N GLY A 118 43.27 8.14 8.22
CA GLY A 118 42.71 7.09 7.37
C GLY A 118 42.99 5.66 7.85
N VAL A 119 44.25 5.23 7.79
CA VAL A 119 44.62 3.85 8.16
C VAL A 119 44.43 3.54 9.66
N SER A 120 44.54 4.54 10.53
CA SER A 120 44.23 4.38 11.96
C SER A 120 42.75 4.14 12.21
N VAL A 121 41.87 4.74 11.40
CA VAL A 121 40.42 4.50 11.44
C VAL A 121 40.12 3.08 10.93
N VAL A 122 40.78 2.64 9.86
CA VAL A 122 40.67 1.24 9.38
C VAL A 122 41.07 0.26 10.48
N ASN A 123 42.19 0.52 11.18
CA ASN A 123 42.61 -0.29 12.32
C ASN A 123 41.58 -0.28 13.46
N ALA A 124 41.07 0.89 13.83
CA ALA A 124 40.06 1.04 14.87
C ALA A 124 38.78 0.26 14.57
N LEU A 125 38.34 0.25 13.32
CA LEU A 125 37.06 -0.34 12.88
C LEU A 125 37.18 -1.77 12.35
N SER A 126 38.36 -2.38 12.49
CA SER A 126 38.61 -3.77 12.14
C SER A 126 38.61 -4.66 13.38
N GLU A 127 38.11 -5.90 13.25
CA GLU A 127 38.27 -6.95 14.24
C GLU A 127 39.76 -7.23 14.44
N TRP A 128 40.48 -7.41 13.33
CA TRP A 128 41.92 -7.50 13.28
C TRP A 128 42.45 -6.80 12.02
N LEU A 129 43.68 -6.29 12.13
CA LEU A 129 44.44 -5.73 11.03
C LEU A 129 45.90 -6.22 11.15
N GLU A 130 46.45 -6.69 10.04
CA GLU A 130 47.84 -7.15 9.94
C GLU A 130 48.56 -6.36 8.85
N VAL A 131 49.73 -5.83 9.18
CA VAL A 131 50.57 -5.11 8.22
C VAL A 131 51.88 -5.84 8.04
N THR A 132 52.26 -6.03 6.78
CA THR A 132 53.58 -6.50 6.35
C THR A 132 54.26 -5.43 5.51
N ILE A 133 55.49 -5.06 5.84
CA ILE A 133 56.27 -4.04 5.13
C ILE A 133 57.56 -4.66 4.63
N TRP A 134 57.85 -4.46 3.36
CA TRP A 134 59.16 -4.76 2.78
C TRP A 134 59.94 -3.45 2.65
N ARG A 135 61.03 -3.32 3.41
CA ARG A 135 61.89 -2.13 3.40
C ARG A 135 63.28 -2.48 3.92
N ASN A 136 64.32 -1.85 3.37
CA ASN A 136 65.71 -2.03 3.83
C ASN A 136 66.18 -3.50 3.90
N ASN A 137 65.79 -4.35 2.92
CA ASN A 137 66.05 -5.80 2.91
C ASN A 137 65.54 -6.55 4.16
N GLN A 138 64.51 -6.01 4.80
CA GLN A 138 63.81 -6.63 5.91
C GLN A 138 62.32 -6.72 5.57
N VAL A 139 61.68 -7.77 6.11
CA VAL A 139 60.24 -7.86 6.17
C VAL A 139 59.81 -7.66 7.61
N HIS A 140 58.95 -6.67 7.81
CA HIS A 140 58.41 -6.30 9.11
C HIS A 140 56.95 -6.67 9.19
N THR A 141 56.52 -7.35 10.25
CA THR A 141 55.11 -7.73 10.44
C THR A 141 54.61 -7.32 11.81
N GLN A 142 53.41 -6.75 11.87
CA GLN A 142 52.74 -6.39 13.12
C GLN A 142 51.22 -6.60 13.00
N ARG A 143 50.61 -7.13 14.07
CA ARG A 143 49.17 -7.40 14.16
C ARG A 143 48.51 -6.46 15.18
N TYR A 144 47.29 -6.07 14.85
CA TYR A 144 46.43 -5.21 15.64
C TYR A 144 45.06 -5.85 15.77
N GLU A 145 44.39 -5.61 16.89
CA GLU A 145 43.01 -6.04 17.13
C GLU A 145 42.24 -4.85 17.70
N ARG A 146 41.15 -4.47 17.03
CA ARG A 146 40.27 -3.36 17.43
C ARG A 146 41.01 -2.05 17.73
N GLY A 147 42.04 -1.73 16.93
CA GLY A 147 42.85 -0.52 17.08
C GLY A 147 44.08 -0.67 18.00
N ALA A 148 44.20 -1.73 18.78
CA ALA A 148 45.33 -1.95 19.69
C ALA A 148 46.40 -2.85 19.05
N ALA A 149 47.69 -2.52 19.22
CA ALA A 149 48.78 -3.41 18.83
C ALA A 149 48.82 -4.63 19.76
N VAL A 150 48.68 -5.84 19.20
CA VAL A 150 48.72 -7.10 19.98
C VAL A 150 50.05 -7.85 19.83
N SER A 151 50.91 -7.41 18.92
CA SER A 151 52.27 -7.91 18.78
C SER A 151 53.28 -6.76 18.69
N GLU A 152 54.50 -7.01 19.15
CA GLU A 152 55.64 -6.16 18.78
C GLU A 152 55.97 -6.28 17.29
N LEU A 153 56.69 -5.29 16.76
CA LEU A 153 57.13 -5.28 15.36
C LEU A 153 58.20 -6.36 15.12
N LYS A 154 57.80 -7.46 14.49
CA LYS A 154 58.73 -8.55 14.13
C LYS A 154 59.48 -8.17 12.87
N SER A 155 60.80 -8.16 12.92
CA SER A 155 61.65 -7.78 11.79
C SER A 155 62.59 -8.94 11.45
N VAL A 156 62.47 -9.48 10.23
CA VAL A 156 63.34 -10.57 9.77
C VAL A 156 64.02 -10.20 8.44
N PRO A 157 65.26 -10.66 8.21
CA PRO A 157 65.95 -10.43 6.93
C PRO A 157 65.14 -11.00 5.75
N TYR A 158 64.98 -10.21 4.70
CA TYR A 158 64.29 -10.59 3.47
C TYR A 158 65.29 -10.61 2.31
N LYS A 159 65.39 -11.77 1.63
CA LYS A 159 66.43 -12.00 0.61
C LYS A 159 66.14 -11.34 -0.74
N GLU A 160 64.87 -11.10 -1.03
CA GLU A 160 64.47 -10.48 -2.29
C GLU A 160 64.52 -8.95 -2.17
N ASN A 161 64.93 -8.28 -3.23
CA ASN A 161 64.95 -6.82 -3.30
C ASN A 161 63.55 -6.28 -3.60
N ARG A 162 62.63 -6.48 -2.65
CA ARG A 162 61.23 -6.00 -2.69
C ARG A 162 61.07 -4.83 -1.75
N THR A 163 60.27 -3.84 -2.16
CA THR A 163 59.73 -2.80 -1.30
C THR A 163 58.22 -2.77 -1.38
N GLY A 164 57.57 -2.16 -0.40
CA GLY A 164 56.12 -1.91 -0.42
C GLY A 164 55.44 -2.25 0.90
N THR A 165 54.12 -2.11 0.91
CA THR A 165 53.27 -2.43 2.07
C THR A 165 52.18 -3.41 1.67
N ARG A 166 51.87 -4.35 2.56
CA ARG A 166 50.65 -5.15 2.52
C ARG A 166 49.86 -4.88 3.78
N VAL A 167 48.59 -4.51 3.62
CA VAL A 167 47.63 -4.33 4.71
C VAL A 167 46.47 -5.30 4.51
N SER A 168 46.31 -6.23 5.44
CA SER A 168 45.18 -7.16 5.48
C SER A 168 44.31 -6.81 6.68
N PHE A 169 43.00 -6.65 6.49
CA PHE A 169 42.09 -6.30 7.59
C PHE A 169 40.73 -6.95 7.44
N LYS A 170 40.11 -7.28 8.57
CA LYS A 170 38.74 -7.78 8.64
C LYS A 170 37.86 -6.78 9.38
N PRO A 171 36.81 -6.22 8.76
CA PRO A 171 35.89 -5.29 9.42
C PRO A 171 35.27 -5.86 10.71
N ASP A 172 35.09 -5.03 11.74
CA ASP A 172 34.49 -5.48 13.00
C ASP A 172 32.96 -5.59 12.88
N ALA A 173 32.43 -6.81 12.95
CA ALA A 173 31.00 -7.09 12.91
C ALA A 173 30.21 -6.44 14.07
N GLN A 174 30.89 -6.00 15.15
CA GLN A 174 30.25 -5.25 16.24
C GLN A 174 29.93 -3.79 15.84
N ILE A 175 30.63 -3.25 14.84
CA ILE A 175 30.41 -1.89 14.32
C ILE A 175 29.51 -1.93 13.08
N PHE A 176 29.81 -2.84 12.16
CA PHE A 176 29.07 -3.01 10.90
C PHE A 176 27.96 -4.05 11.07
N THR A 177 26.89 -3.70 11.78
CA THR A 177 25.84 -4.67 12.16
C THR A 177 24.86 -5.02 11.04
N THR A 178 24.76 -4.19 10.00
CA THR A 178 23.80 -4.37 8.89
C THR A 178 24.39 -5.07 7.68
N VAL A 179 25.66 -4.81 7.36
CA VAL A 179 26.38 -5.38 6.21
C VAL A 179 27.84 -5.56 6.59
N THR A 180 28.35 -6.79 6.50
CA THR A 180 29.75 -7.13 6.81
C THR A 180 30.53 -7.61 5.58
N GLU A 181 29.87 -7.78 4.44
CA GLU A 181 30.47 -8.28 3.21
C GLU A 181 30.74 -7.14 2.23
N PHE A 182 31.93 -7.14 1.63
CA PHE A 182 32.30 -6.18 0.60
C PHE A 182 31.58 -6.49 -0.72
N ASP A 183 30.97 -5.48 -1.31
CA ASP A 183 30.39 -5.52 -2.64
C ASP A 183 31.51 -5.41 -3.69
N TYR A 184 31.55 -6.39 -4.60
CA TYR A 184 32.60 -6.45 -5.61
C TYR A 184 32.46 -5.33 -6.64
N ASP A 185 31.26 -5.11 -7.17
CA ASP A 185 31.03 -4.16 -8.27
C ASP A 185 31.31 -2.71 -7.85
N THR A 186 30.94 -2.34 -6.62
CA THR A 186 31.23 -1.04 -6.01
C THR A 186 32.74 -0.77 -5.95
N LEU A 187 33.52 -1.75 -5.45
CA LEU A 187 34.98 -1.62 -5.37
C LEU A 187 35.62 -1.64 -6.76
N ALA A 188 35.16 -2.52 -7.66
CA ALA A 188 35.63 -2.61 -9.04
C ALA A 188 35.49 -1.27 -9.79
N SER A 189 34.33 -0.59 -9.65
CA SER A 189 34.11 0.71 -10.27
C SER A 189 35.13 1.75 -9.78
N ARG A 190 35.35 1.85 -8.45
CA ARG A 190 36.31 2.79 -7.88
C ARG A 190 37.76 2.47 -8.28
N LEU A 191 38.15 1.19 -8.28
CA LEU A 191 39.50 0.78 -8.68
C LEU A 191 39.76 1.05 -10.17
N ARG A 192 38.75 0.85 -11.03
CA ARG A 192 38.83 1.22 -12.45
C ARG A 192 39.02 2.72 -12.64
N GLU A 193 38.25 3.54 -11.93
CA GLU A 193 38.38 5.00 -11.93
C GLU A 193 39.79 5.43 -11.52
N LEU A 194 40.34 4.85 -10.45
CA LEU A 194 41.71 5.09 -10.03
C LEU A 194 42.75 4.67 -11.07
N GLY A 195 42.49 3.58 -11.81
CA GLY A 195 43.33 3.16 -12.94
C GLY A 195 43.40 4.24 -14.03
N TYR A 196 42.27 4.88 -14.37
CA TYR A 196 42.26 5.96 -15.36
C TYR A 196 42.95 7.23 -14.85
N LEU A 197 42.80 7.56 -13.57
CA LEU A 197 43.38 8.78 -12.97
C LEU A 197 44.89 8.68 -12.75
N ASN A 198 45.46 7.49 -12.80
CA ASN A 198 46.89 7.23 -12.59
C ASN A 198 47.45 6.47 -13.80
N ALA A 199 47.67 7.21 -14.88
CA ALA A 199 48.12 6.64 -16.14
C ALA A 199 49.36 5.75 -15.96
N GLY A 200 49.25 4.48 -16.38
CA GLY A 200 50.32 3.49 -16.31
C GLY A 200 50.49 2.74 -14.98
N VAL A 201 49.68 3.04 -13.95
CA VAL A 201 49.64 2.23 -12.72
C VAL A 201 48.75 1.01 -12.94
N ARG A 202 49.26 -0.19 -12.62
CA ARG A 202 48.49 -1.44 -12.73
C ARG A 202 47.78 -1.73 -11.42
N ILE A 203 46.45 -1.75 -11.45
CA ILE A 203 45.62 -2.19 -10.33
C ILE A 203 45.02 -3.57 -10.65
N THR A 204 45.33 -4.58 -9.85
CA THR A 204 44.73 -5.92 -9.96
C THR A 204 43.71 -6.09 -8.85
N PHE A 205 42.49 -6.48 -9.20
CA PHE A 205 41.41 -6.75 -8.27
C PHE A 205 41.01 -8.22 -8.35
N THR A 206 41.01 -8.92 -7.21
CA THR A 206 40.73 -10.35 -7.14
C THR A 206 39.68 -10.66 -6.08
N ASP A 207 38.67 -11.44 -6.44
CA ASP A 207 37.71 -12.01 -5.51
C ASP A 207 37.95 -13.50 -5.31
N ASN A 208 38.40 -13.89 -4.11
CA ASN A 208 38.65 -15.28 -3.73
C ASN A 208 37.47 -15.90 -2.97
N ARG A 209 36.31 -15.24 -2.88
CA ARG A 209 35.11 -15.78 -2.20
C ARG A 209 34.38 -16.75 -3.12
N LEU A 210 34.97 -17.94 -3.31
CA LEU A 210 34.50 -18.95 -4.26
C LEU A 210 33.03 -19.37 -4.05
N GLU A 211 32.52 -19.30 -2.82
CA GLU A 211 31.11 -19.60 -2.50
C GLU A 211 30.12 -18.62 -3.14
N LEU A 212 30.57 -17.38 -3.43
CA LEU A 212 29.78 -16.35 -4.10
C LEU A 212 29.99 -16.38 -5.63
N LEU A 213 30.96 -17.15 -6.12
CA LEU A 213 31.34 -17.20 -7.53
C LEU A 213 30.85 -18.51 -8.18
N LYS A 214 30.01 -18.39 -9.21
CA LYS A 214 29.37 -19.53 -9.90
C LYS A 214 30.37 -20.50 -10.55
N ASN A 215 31.60 -20.06 -10.79
CA ASN A 215 32.57 -20.72 -11.66
C ASN A 215 33.56 -21.61 -10.88
N GLY A 216 33.59 -21.51 -9.55
CA GLY A 216 34.55 -22.21 -8.69
C GLY A 216 36.00 -21.70 -8.81
N GLU A 217 36.26 -20.65 -9.59
CA GLU A 217 37.56 -20.00 -9.75
C GLU A 217 37.51 -18.54 -9.25
N PRO A 218 38.62 -17.99 -8.75
CA PRO A 218 38.71 -16.58 -8.39
C PRO A 218 38.39 -15.67 -9.58
N HIS A 219 37.59 -14.63 -9.35
CA HIS A 219 37.33 -13.61 -10.36
C HIS A 219 38.43 -12.55 -10.30
N VAL A 220 39.09 -12.27 -11.42
CA VAL A 220 40.25 -11.36 -11.50
C VAL A 220 40.05 -10.32 -12.59
N GLU A 221 40.19 -9.05 -12.23
CA GLU A 221 40.22 -7.92 -13.16
C GLU A 221 41.53 -7.15 -13.04
N VAL A 222 41.99 -6.60 -14.17
CA VAL A 222 43.21 -5.78 -14.24
C VAL A 222 42.87 -4.45 -14.89
N TYR A 223 43.18 -3.37 -14.19
CA TYR A 223 43.00 -2.00 -14.65
C TYR A 223 44.39 -1.36 -14.87
N GLU A 224 44.74 -1.12 -16.14
CA GLU A 224 46.00 -0.47 -16.54
C GLU A 224 45.72 0.36 -17.80
N TYR A 225 45.65 1.69 -17.65
CA TYR A 225 45.28 2.60 -18.72
C TYR A 225 46.39 3.60 -18.99
N LYS A 226 46.95 3.63 -20.21
CA LYS A 226 48.12 4.46 -20.53
C LYS A 226 47.73 5.86 -20.99
N GLY A 227 46.56 6.01 -21.61
CA GLY A 227 45.98 7.29 -22.03
C GLY A 227 45.21 8.03 -20.92
N GLY A 228 45.24 7.52 -19.69
CA GLY A 228 44.70 8.22 -18.51
C GLY A 228 43.23 8.62 -18.65
N ILE A 229 42.90 9.86 -18.28
CA ILE A 229 41.51 10.35 -18.33
C ILE A 229 40.96 10.48 -19.77
N LYS A 230 41.82 10.47 -20.80
CA LYS A 230 41.38 10.41 -22.20
C LYS A 230 40.71 9.07 -22.51
N GLU A 231 41.28 7.97 -22.02
CA GLU A 231 40.65 6.64 -22.11
C GLU A 231 39.40 6.57 -21.23
N TYR A 232 39.34 7.33 -20.13
CA TYR A 232 38.14 7.38 -19.31
C TYR A 232 36.96 8.03 -20.05
N VAL A 233 37.18 9.16 -20.71
CA VAL A 233 36.16 9.79 -21.58
C VAL A 233 35.76 8.85 -22.71
N ALA A 234 36.72 8.13 -23.31
CA ALA A 234 36.42 7.12 -24.33
C ALA A 234 35.53 5.99 -23.77
N TYR A 235 35.81 5.49 -22.57
CA TYR A 235 35.00 4.49 -21.88
C TYR A 235 33.58 5.00 -21.60
N MET A 236 33.44 6.23 -21.10
CA MET A 236 32.13 6.85 -20.84
C MET A 236 31.31 7.08 -22.12
N ASN A 237 31.99 7.30 -23.24
CA ASN A 237 31.37 7.57 -24.53
C ASN A 237 31.29 6.34 -25.44
N ALA A 238 31.73 5.15 -25.00
CA ALA A 238 31.72 3.93 -25.81
C ALA A 238 30.32 3.61 -26.38
N ASP A 239 29.31 3.90 -25.58
CA ASP A 239 27.90 3.65 -25.89
C ASP A 239 27.18 4.85 -26.52
N LYS A 240 27.86 5.99 -26.69
CA LYS A 240 27.35 7.24 -27.28
C LYS A 240 27.87 7.43 -28.71
N GLN A 241 27.21 8.27 -29.52
CA GLN A 241 27.71 8.68 -30.83
C GLN A 241 28.51 9.99 -30.69
N SER A 242 29.84 9.90 -30.78
CA SER A 242 30.71 11.08 -30.74
C SER A 242 30.40 12.07 -31.86
N LEU A 243 30.30 13.36 -31.52
CA LEU A 243 30.12 14.47 -32.46
C LEU A 243 31.41 14.72 -33.28
N HIS A 244 32.55 14.45 -32.68
CA HIS A 244 33.87 14.50 -33.29
C HIS A 244 34.73 13.33 -32.79
N GLU A 245 35.55 12.75 -33.66
CA GLU A 245 36.33 11.54 -33.36
C GLU A 245 37.41 11.77 -32.30
N GLU A 246 38.11 12.91 -32.36
CA GLU A 246 39.22 13.20 -31.46
C GLU A 246 38.72 13.69 -30.10
N ILE A 247 39.17 13.06 -29.01
CA ILE A 247 38.96 13.55 -27.64
C ILE A 247 39.95 14.70 -27.40
N ILE A 248 39.43 15.88 -27.10
CA ILE A 248 40.21 17.07 -26.77
C ILE A 248 40.84 16.83 -25.41
N TYR A 249 42.16 16.85 -25.35
CA TYR A 249 42.93 16.57 -24.14
C TYR A 249 43.91 17.70 -23.85
N VAL A 250 43.86 18.22 -22.64
CA VAL A 250 44.66 19.36 -22.17
C VAL A 250 45.37 18.94 -20.89
N GLN A 251 46.70 19.07 -20.84
CA GLN A 251 47.50 18.75 -19.67
C GLN A 251 48.59 19.78 -19.46
N GLY A 252 48.79 20.23 -18.21
CA GLY A 252 49.91 21.10 -17.86
C GLY A 252 49.97 21.41 -16.37
N GLU A 253 50.96 22.22 -15.97
CA GLU A 253 51.18 22.65 -14.59
C GLU A 253 51.29 24.18 -14.56
N ARG A 254 50.56 24.82 -13.65
CA ARG A 254 50.62 26.27 -13.42
C ARG A 254 50.53 26.53 -11.93
N ASN A 255 51.46 27.33 -11.40
CA ASN A 255 51.58 27.62 -9.96
C ASN A 255 51.61 26.35 -9.07
N ASN A 256 52.36 25.33 -9.50
CA ASN A 256 52.45 24.01 -8.85
C ASN A 256 51.13 23.21 -8.78
N VAL A 257 50.08 23.67 -9.46
CA VAL A 257 48.83 22.91 -9.64
C VAL A 257 48.87 22.25 -11.01
N GLN A 258 48.82 20.92 -11.06
CA GLN A 258 48.70 20.20 -12.32
C GLN A 258 47.22 20.12 -12.69
N VAL A 259 46.91 20.36 -13.95
CA VAL A 259 45.56 20.34 -14.49
C VAL A 259 45.55 19.44 -15.71
N GLU A 260 44.65 18.46 -15.69
CA GLU A 260 44.41 17.52 -16.76
C GLU A 260 42.91 17.52 -17.08
N VAL A 261 42.54 17.75 -18.34
CA VAL A 261 41.14 17.81 -18.78
C VAL A 261 40.98 17.04 -20.09
N ALA A 262 40.01 16.13 -20.15
CA ALA A 262 39.56 15.49 -21.37
C ALA A 262 38.10 15.87 -21.67
N LEU A 263 37.80 16.22 -22.92
CA LEU A 263 36.49 16.72 -23.37
C LEU A 263 36.10 16.03 -24.68
N GLN A 264 34.84 15.57 -24.77
CA GLN A 264 34.27 15.13 -26.04
C GLN A 264 32.75 15.35 -26.05
N TRP A 265 32.24 15.91 -27.14
CA TRP A 265 30.79 16.06 -27.35
C TRP A 265 30.23 14.86 -28.10
N CYS A 266 28.97 14.51 -27.80
CA CYS A 266 28.20 13.46 -28.46
C CYS A 266 26.94 14.04 -29.13
N VAL A 267 26.54 13.46 -30.26
CA VAL A 267 25.36 13.88 -31.03
C VAL A 267 24.08 13.55 -30.28
N ASP A 268 24.00 12.33 -29.77
CA ASP A 268 22.86 11.65 -29.16
C ASP A 268 22.73 11.89 -27.65
N ALA A 269 23.53 12.80 -27.09
CA ALA A 269 23.44 13.22 -25.70
C ALA A 269 22.87 14.65 -25.58
N TYR A 270 21.90 14.83 -24.67
CA TYR A 270 21.17 16.08 -24.43
C TYR A 270 21.43 16.69 -23.03
N SER A 271 22.38 16.13 -22.28
CA SER A 271 22.87 16.65 -21.00
C SER A 271 24.40 16.55 -20.95
N ASP A 272 25.04 17.32 -20.08
CA ASP A 272 26.47 17.18 -19.81
C ASP A 272 26.76 16.12 -18.75
N SER A 273 27.93 15.50 -18.87
CA SER A 273 28.49 14.54 -17.91
C SER A 273 29.88 15.04 -17.50
N LEU A 274 29.93 15.83 -16.41
CA LEU A 274 31.16 16.46 -15.91
C LEU A 274 31.63 15.73 -14.64
N LEU A 275 32.85 15.19 -14.67
CA LEU A 275 33.49 14.55 -13.52
C LEU A 275 34.68 15.38 -13.06
N GLY A 276 34.71 15.71 -11.76
CA GLY A 276 35.80 16.44 -11.14
C GLY A 276 36.58 15.59 -10.15
N PHE A 277 37.90 15.69 -10.22
CA PHE A 277 38.83 15.02 -9.33
C PHE A 277 39.86 16.01 -8.80
N ALA A 278 40.12 15.96 -7.50
CA ALA A 278 41.22 16.67 -6.86
C ALA A 278 42.08 15.65 -6.12
N ASN A 279 43.35 15.51 -6.50
CA ASN A 279 44.29 14.52 -5.93
C ASN A 279 43.72 13.08 -5.91
N ASN A 280 43.10 12.64 -7.01
CA ASN A 280 42.41 11.34 -7.17
C ASN A 280 41.15 11.15 -6.31
N ILE A 281 40.74 12.18 -5.58
CA ILE A 281 39.50 12.19 -4.82
C ILE A 281 38.42 12.80 -5.69
N ARG A 282 37.30 12.10 -5.78
CA ARG A 282 36.15 12.52 -6.56
C ARG A 282 35.40 13.64 -5.84
N THR A 283 35.28 14.79 -6.49
CA THR A 283 34.59 15.95 -5.95
C THR A 283 33.13 15.95 -6.39
N VAL A 284 32.33 15.08 -5.76
CA VAL A 284 30.92 14.82 -6.14
C VAL A 284 30.01 16.04 -6.04
N ASP A 285 30.30 16.95 -5.11
CA ASP A 285 29.55 18.19 -4.90
C ASP A 285 30.12 19.36 -5.72
N GLY A 286 31.10 19.08 -6.60
CA GLY A 286 31.72 20.06 -7.46
C GLY A 286 32.96 20.71 -6.85
N GLY A 287 33.17 21.99 -7.11
CA GLY A 287 34.30 22.76 -6.57
C GLY A 287 34.88 23.74 -7.56
N THR A 288 35.88 24.48 -7.08
CA THR A 288 36.49 25.61 -7.80
C THR A 288 37.08 25.24 -9.16
N HIS A 289 37.65 24.04 -9.30
CA HIS A 289 38.14 23.47 -10.56
C HIS A 289 37.02 23.26 -11.60
N LEU A 290 35.89 22.66 -11.20
CA LEU A 290 34.75 22.44 -12.07
C LEU A 290 34.03 23.75 -12.45
N GLU A 291 33.92 24.70 -11.52
CA GLU A 291 33.41 26.04 -11.82
C GLU A 291 34.28 26.77 -12.84
N GLY A 292 35.61 26.68 -12.69
CA GLY A 292 36.57 27.23 -13.64
C GLY A 292 36.38 26.65 -15.03
N LEU A 293 36.25 25.31 -15.13
CA LEU A 293 35.99 24.63 -16.40
C LEU A 293 34.65 25.06 -17.05
N LYS A 294 33.56 25.13 -16.28
CA LYS A 294 32.25 25.57 -16.80
C LYS A 294 32.29 27.01 -17.32
N ALA A 295 32.95 27.90 -16.59
CA ALA A 295 33.08 29.31 -16.95
C ALA A 295 33.89 29.47 -18.25
N VAL A 296 35.05 28.81 -18.36
CA VAL A 296 35.90 28.93 -19.53
C VAL A 296 35.28 28.35 -20.79
N LEU A 297 34.62 27.19 -20.71
CA LEU A 297 33.92 26.59 -21.85
C LEU A 297 32.87 27.55 -22.41
N THR A 298 32.06 28.14 -21.53
CA THR A 298 31.01 29.08 -21.92
C THR A 298 31.60 30.34 -22.56
N ARG A 299 32.64 30.93 -21.96
CA ARG A 299 33.27 32.16 -22.45
C ARG A 299 33.98 31.94 -23.79
N THR A 300 34.79 30.90 -23.90
CA THR A 300 35.59 30.58 -25.09
C THR A 300 34.68 30.28 -26.28
N LEU A 301 33.69 29.39 -26.13
CA LEU A 301 32.80 29.02 -27.24
C LEU A 301 31.92 30.19 -27.69
N ASN A 302 31.44 31.06 -26.79
CA ASN A 302 30.75 32.28 -27.19
C ASN A 302 31.68 33.26 -27.94
N SER A 303 32.92 33.45 -27.48
CA SER A 303 33.90 34.30 -28.18
C SER A 303 34.17 33.80 -29.60
N VAL A 304 34.38 32.49 -29.76
CA VAL A 304 34.60 31.85 -31.06
C VAL A 304 33.36 31.94 -31.95
N ALA A 305 32.15 31.75 -31.39
CA ALA A 305 30.89 31.89 -32.14
C ALA A 305 30.69 33.30 -32.72
N ARG A 306 31.06 34.35 -31.96
CA ARG A 306 31.03 35.75 -32.41
C ARG A 306 32.07 35.99 -33.50
N LYS A 307 33.32 35.58 -33.28
CA LYS A 307 34.41 35.72 -34.27
C LYS A 307 34.08 35.04 -35.61
N ARG A 308 33.38 33.90 -35.57
CA ARG A 308 32.96 33.14 -36.77
C ARG A 308 31.59 33.57 -37.33
N ASN A 309 30.99 34.65 -36.82
CA ASN A 309 29.67 35.17 -37.22
C ASN A 309 28.52 34.14 -37.12
N LYS A 310 28.64 33.13 -36.25
CA LYS A 310 27.57 32.15 -35.97
C LYS A 310 26.49 32.74 -35.05
N ILE A 311 26.84 33.77 -34.28
CA ILE A 311 25.94 34.59 -33.44
C ILE A 311 26.18 36.07 -33.81
N LYS A 312 25.13 36.81 -34.13
CA LYS A 312 25.24 38.24 -34.49
C LYS A 312 25.42 39.13 -33.26
N GLU A 313 26.04 40.31 -33.40
CA GLU A 313 26.27 41.27 -32.29
C GLU A 313 25.02 41.55 -31.43
N ASN A 314 23.85 41.63 -32.06
CA ASN A 314 22.56 41.91 -31.41
C ASN A 314 21.84 40.69 -30.81
N GLU A 315 22.34 39.48 -31.02
CA GLU A 315 21.76 38.25 -30.48
C GLU A 315 22.35 37.96 -29.08
N SER A 316 21.60 37.29 -28.22
CA SER A 316 22.07 36.89 -26.89
C SER A 316 23.15 35.81 -26.98
N ASN A 317 24.07 35.81 -26.02
CA ASN A 317 25.05 34.73 -25.89
C ASN A 317 24.36 33.39 -25.56
N LEU A 318 24.99 32.29 -25.97
CA LEU A 318 24.59 30.95 -25.55
C LEU A 318 24.85 30.81 -24.05
N SER A 319 23.85 30.36 -23.29
CA SER A 319 24.07 30.02 -21.88
C SER A 319 25.00 28.81 -21.76
N GLY A 320 25.65 28.66 -20.61
CA GLY A 320 26.62 27.59 -20.39
C GLY A 320 26.04 26.18 -20.52
N GLU A 321 24.76 26.00 -20.24
CA GLU A 321 24.08 24.70 -20.38
C GLU A 321 23.99 24.25 -21.84
N HIS A 322 23.59 25.15 -22.74
CA HIS A 322 23.51 24.84 -24.17
C HIS A 322 24.90 24.55 -24.77
N VAL A 323 25.93 25.24 -24.28
CA VAL A 323 27.31 25.03 -24.70
C VAL A 323 27.82 23.64 -24.29
N ARG A 324 27.40 23.16 -23.12
CA ARG A 324 27.79 21.85 -22.59
C ARG A 324 26.83 20.74 -23.00
N GLU A 325 25.75 21.01 -23.73
CA GLU A 325 24.81 19.96 -24.13
C GLU A 325 25.53 18.83 -24.90
N GLY A 326 25.45 17.62 -24.35
CA GLY A 326 26.11 16.43 -24.89
C GLY A 326 27.62 16.36 -24.65
N LEU A 327 28.19 17.21 -23.80
CA LEU A 327 29.60 17.17 -23.39
C LEU A 327 29.82 16.09 -22.32
N THR A 328 30.74 15.17 -22.57
CA THR A 328 31.39 14.38 -21.52
C THR A 328 32.76 14.98 -21.22
N ALA A 329 33.01 15.32 -19.96
CA ALA A 329 34.27 15.90 -19.51
C ALA A 329 34.78 15.26 -18.23
N VAL A 330 36.09 15.02 -18.17
CA VAL A 330 36.79 14.66 -16.94
C VAL A 330 37.85 15.72 -16.68
N ILE A 331 37.84 16.31 -15.48
CA ILE A 331 38.88 17.21 -15.00
C ILE A 331 39.54 16.63 -13.74
N SER A 332 40.86 16.47 -13.80
CA SER A 332 41.69 16.03 -12.68
C SER A 332 42.69 17.13 -12.36
N VAL A 333 42.64 17.62 -11.11
CA VAL A 333 43.61 18.59 -10.60
C VAL A 333 44.48 17.96 -9.53
N LYS A 334 45.78 18.25 -9.57
CA LYS A 334 46.76 17.88 -8.55
C LYS A 334 47.17 19.14 -7.81
N VAL A 335 46.66 19.32 -6.60
CA VAL A 335 46.85 20.51 -5.77
C VAL A 335 47.78 20.13 -4.60
N PRO A 336 48.85 20.89 -4.33
CA PRO A 336 49.76 20.59 -3.21
C PRO A 336 49.07 20.63 -1.84
N GLU A 337 48.27 21.66 -1.59
CA GLU A 337 47.51 21.88 -0.35
C GLU A 337 46.02 21.98 -0.67
N PRO A 338 45.33 20.86 -0.92
CA PRO A 338 43.90 20.90 -1.22
C PRO A 338 43.09 21.19 0.04
N GLU A 339 42.16 22.13 -0.08
CA GLU A 339 41.16 22.46 0.92
C GLU A 339 39.80 21.96 0.45
N PHE A 340 39.15 21.12 1.26
CA PHE A 340 37.81 20.62 0.96
C PHE A 340 36.76 21.19 1.92
N GLU A 341 35.54 21.39 1.43
CA GLU A 341 34.40 21.71 2.28
C GLU A 341 34.00 20.44 3.07
N GLY A 342 34.33 20.41 4.37
CA GLY A 342 33.99 19.31 5.27
C GLY A 342 34.87 18.05 5.16
N GLN A 343 34.67 17.11 6.08
CA GLN A 343 35.54 15.92 6.24
C GLN A 343 35.41 14.91 5.10
N THR A 344 34.25 14.84 4.45
CA THR A 344 33.95 13.87 3.39
C THR A 344 34.66 14.16 2.06
N LYS A 345 35.41 15.27 1.97
CA LYS A 345 36.22 15.69 0.81
C LYS A 345 35.44 15.74 -0.50
N THR A 346 34.19 16.20 -0.46
CA THR A 346 33.26 16.12 -1.60
C THR A 346 33.30 17.36 -2.51
N LYS A 347 33.80 18.50 -2.03
CA LYS A 347 33.89 19.76 -2.79
C LYS A 347 35.22 20.47 -2.56
N LEU A 348 35.89 20.86 -3.64
CA LEU A 348 37.16 21.60 -3.58
C LEU A 348 36.93 23.10 -3.34
N GLY A 349 37.58 23.66 -2.33
CA GLY A 349 37.43 25.05 -1.87
C GLY A 349 38.55 26.02 -2.28
N ASN A 350 39.69 25.53 -2.81
CA ASN A 350 40.82 26.37 -3.22
C ASN A 350 40.44 27.40 -4.30
N THR A 351 40.29 28.67 -3.93
CA THR A 351 39.81 29.73 -4.83
C THR A 351 40.73 30.00 -6.03
N GLU A 352 42.03 29.82 -5.85
CA GLU A 352 43.08 30.00 -6.86
C GLU A 352 42.98 28.97 -7.99
N VAL A 353 42.51 27.75 -7.68
CA VAL A 353 42.37 26.66 -8.67
C VAL A 353 41.37 27.04 -9.76
N ARG A 354 40.30 27.79 -9.43
CA ARG A 354 39.34 28.29 -10.40
C ARG A 354 40.00 29.14 -11.48
N GLY A 355 40.84 30.09 -11.08
CA GLY A 355 41.54 30.99 -12.01
C GLY A 355 42.62 30.28 -12.83
N ILE A 356 43.30 29.29 -12.21
CA ILE A 356 44.29 28.45 -12.90
C ILE A 356 43.62 27.63 -14.00
N VAL A 357 42.53 26.92 -13.68
CA VAL A 357 41.77 26.11 -14.65
C VAL A 357 41.19 26.99 -15.76
N ASP A 358 40.55 28.12 -15.41
CA ASP A 358 39.93 29.01 -16.40
C ASP A 358 40.96 29.58 -17.40
N SER A 359 42.12 30.03 -16.92
CA SER A 359 43.16 30.57 -17.81
C SER A 359 43.83 29.48 -18.65
N PHE A 360 44.26 28.39 -18.02
CA PHE A 360 45.02 27.33 -18.68
C PHE A 360 44.20 26.58 -19.72
N VAL A 361 43.00 26.12 -19.35
CA VAL A 361 42.10 25.44 -20.29
C VAL A 361 41.64 26.39 -21.38
N GLY A 362 41.49 27.69 -21.08
CA GLY A 362 41.09 28.70 -22.06
C GLY A 362 42.13 28.92 -23.15
N GLU A 363 43.40 29.00 -22.78
CA GLU A 363 44.52 29.11 -23.73
C GLU A 363 44.60 27.87 -24.64
N ALA A 364 44.67 26.67 -24.03
CA ALA A 364 44.80 25.41 -24.76
C ALA A 364 43.58 25.10 -25.65
N LEU A 365 42.37 25.38 -25.15
CA LEU A 365 41.15 25.15 -25.92
C LEU A 365 41.06 26.13 -27.10
N ASN A 366 41.39 27.42 -26.93
CA ASN A 366 41.40 28.34 -28.06
C ASN A 366 42.39 27.91 -29.14
N GLU A 367 43.60 27.50 -28.75
CA GLU A 367 44.60 26.97 -29.68
C GLU A 367 44.06 25.74 -30.44
N TYR A 368 43.52 24.74 -29.73
CA TYR A 368 42.96 23.55 -30.35
C TYR A 368 41.84 23.89 -31.36
N LEU A 369 40.93 24.79 -30.98
CA LEU A 369 39.78 25.20 -31.80
C LEU A 369 40.21 26.01 -33.04
N GLU A 370 41.30 26.76 -32.98
CA GLU A 370 41.86 27.47 -34.15
C GLU A 370 42.39 26.48 -35.21
N PHE A 371 43.04 25.39 -34.78
CA PHE A 371 43.56 24.35 -35.68
C PHE A 371 42.49 23.35 -36.16
N HIS A 372 41.35 23.24 -35.47
CA HIS A 372 40.28 22.29 -35.78
C HIS A 372 38.93 22.99 -36.06
N PRO A 373 38.83 23.79 -37.15
CA PRO A 373 37.64 24.58 -37.45
C PRO A 373 36.37 23.73 -37.64
N GLN A 374 36.50 22.52 -38.18
CA GLN A 374 35.36 21.61 -38.39
C GLN A 374 34.74 21.15 -37.06
N VAL A 375 35.57 20.86 -36.04
CA VAL A 375 35.13 20.45 -34.70
C VAL A 375 34.41 21.59 -33.99
N VAL A 376 34.95 22.82 -34.11
CA VAL A 376 34.29 24.02 -33.59
C VAL A 376 32.91 24.20 -34.20
N ASP A 377 32.82 24.13 -35.53
CA ASP A 377 31.58 24.42 -36.23
C ASP A 377 30.49 23.41 -35.88
N THR A 378 30.81 22.12 -35.70
CA THR A 378 29.83 21.10 -35.25
C THR A 378 29.40 21.31 -33.78
N ILE A 379 30.33 21.62 -32.87
CA ILE A 379 30.02 21.93 -31.46
C ILE A 379 29.08 23.15 -31.38
N LEU A 380 29.41 24.23 -32.11
CA LEU A 380 28.60 25.44 -32.12
C LEU A 380 27.22 25.22 -32.74
N GLU A 381 27.12 24.42 -33.81
CA GLU A 381 25.83 24.09 -34.42
C GLU A 381 24.92 23.33 -33.45
N LYS A 382 25.45 22.35 -32.72
CA LYS A 382 24.70 21.65 -31.67
C LYS A 382 24.26 22.62 -30.56
N ALA A 383 25.16 23.46 -30.05
CA ALA A 383 24.83 24.43 -29.00
C ALA A 383 23.79 25.47 -29.45
N ILE A 384 23.83 25.92 -30.71
CA ILE A 384 22.84 26.85 -31.28
C ILE A 384 21.49 26.16 -31.47
N GLN A 385 21.47 24.90 -31.91
CA GLN A 385 20.23 24.12 -32.03
C GLN A 385 19.56 23.93 -30.66
N ALA A 386 20.35 23.55 -29.64
CA ALA A 386 19.93 23.48 -28.25
C ALA A 386 19.31 24.80 -27.76
N PHE A 387 20.03 25.90 -27.95
CA PHE A 387 19.56 27.24 -27.56
C PHE A 387 18.25 27.63 -28.28
N LYS A 388 18.15 27.38 -29.58
CA LYS A 388 16.92 27.68 -30.35
C LYS A 388 15.73 26.82 -29.89
N ALA A 389 15.97 25.55 -29.57
CA ALA A 389 14.94 24.67 -29.03
C ALA A 389 14.45 25.17 -27.66
N ALA A 390 15.37 25.59 -26.78
CA ALA A 390 15.06 26.14 -25.48
C ALA A 390 14.30 27.49 -25.56
N GLU A 391 14.72 28.40 -26.45
CA GLU A 391 14.02 29.68 -26.73
C GLU A 391 12.61 29.44 -27.30
N ALA A 392 12.46 28.52 -28.25
CA ALA A 392 11.16 28.17 -28.81
C ALA A 392 10.23 27.57 -27.73
N ALA A 393 10.76 26.71 -26.86
CA ALA A 393 10.04 26.20 -25.70
C ALA A 393 9.69 27.33 -24.72
N ARG A 394 10.61 28.25 -24.42
CA ARG A 394 10.36 29.42 -23.57
C ARG A 394 9.26 30.32 -24.11
N HIS A 395 9.27 30.63 -25.41
CA HIS A 395 8.23 31.42 -26.05
C HIS A 395 6.87 30.71 -26.07
N ALA A 396 6.84 29.40 -26.36
CA ALA A 396 5.63 28.61 -26.25
C ALA A 396 5.07 28.61 -24.82
N ARG A 397 5.96 28.51 -23.81
CA ARG A 397 5.61 28.59 -22.39
C ARG A 397 5.10 29.98 -21.98
N GLU A 398 5.74 31.07 -22.40
CA GLU A 398 5.28 32.43 -22.09
C GLU A 398 3.91 32.73 -22.70
N LEU A 399 3.63 32.22 -23.90
CA LEU A 399 2.32 32.27 -24.55
C LEU A 399 1.24 31.53 -23.75
N VAL A 400 1.58 30.38 -23.16
CA VAL A 400 0.68 29.60 -22.29
C VAL A 400 0.54 30.26 -20.91
N ARG A 401 1.63 30.78 -20.34
CA ARG A 401 1.67 31.47 -19.05
C ARG A 401 0.88 32.77 -19.08
N ARG A 402 0.95 33.56 -20.15
CA ARG A 402 0.11 34.77 -20.34
C ARG A 402 -1.39 34.45 -20.42
N LYS A 403 -1.78 33.27 -20.91
CA LYS A 403 -3.16 32.79 -20.82
C LYS A 403 -3.53 32.34 -19.40
N SER A 404 -2.58 31.83 -18.62
CA SER A 404 -2.75 31.36 -17.25
C SER A 404 -2.65 32.45 -16.16
N VAL A 405 -2.15 33.67 -16.40
CA VAL A 405 -2.11 34.70 -15.33
C VAL A 405 -3.52 35.10 -14.85
N LEU A 406 -4.55 34.90 -15.67
CA LEU A 406 -5.95 35.11 -15.29
C LEU A 406 -6.62 33.88 -14.61
N GLU A 407 -5.97 32.71 -14.61
CA GLU A 407 -6.48 31.47 -14.00
C GLU A 407 -5.37 30.80 -13.17
N SER A 408 -5.50 30.79 -11.84
CA SER A 408 -4.63 30.02 -10.94
C SER A 408 -4.38 28.63 -11.53
N SER A 409 -3.12 28.30 -11.84
CA SER A 409 -2.80 27.07 -12.58
C SER A 409 -3.46 25.86 -11.90
N PRO A 410 -4.45 25.21 -12.55
CA PRO A 410 -5.17 24.13 -11.91
C PRO A 410 -4.20 22.97 -11.73
N LEU A 411 -4.07 22.48 -10.49
CA LEU A 411 -3.39 21.24 -10.20
C LEU A 411 -3.86 20.14 -11.17
N PRO A 412 -3.00 19.20 -11.59
CA PRO A 412 -3.41 18.16 -12.50
C PRO A 412 -4.66 17.46 -11.97
N GLY A 413 -5.74 17.38 -12.75
CA GLY A 413 -7.04 16.88 -12.26
C GLY A 413 -7.02 15.44 -11.72
N LYS A 414 -5.94 14.71 -11.97
CA LYS A 414 -5.69 13.36 -11.45
C LYS A 414 -4.96 13.33 -10.09
N LEU A 415 -4.28 14.40 -9.71
CA LEU A 415 -3.56 14.52 -8.43
C LEU A 415 -4.57 14.54 -7.28
N ALA A 416 -4.42 13.61 -6.34
CA ALA A 416 -5.06 13.67 -5.04
C ALA A 416 -4.08 14.32 -4.05
N ASP A 417 -4.20 15.63 -3.83
CA ASP A 417 -3.28 16.39 -2.96
C ASP A 417 -3.48 16.06 -1.47
N CYS A 418 -2.52 16.42 -0.62
CA CYS A 418 -2.62 16.40 0.85
C CYS A 418 -3.12 17.74 1.40
N SER A 419 -3.56 17.77 2.66
CA SER A 419 -4.08 19.02 3.26
C SER A 419 -2.98 19.93 3.81
N THR A 420 -1.85 19.38 4.25
CA THR A 420 -0.70 20.17 4.68
C THR A 420 -0.05 20.86 3.48
N ARG A 421 0.48 22.07 3.75
CA ARG A 421 1.22 22.88 2.78
C ARG A 421 2.71 22.95 3.10
N ASP A 422 3.14 22.31 4.19
CA ASP A 422 4.55 22.20 4.56
C ASP A 422 5.22 21.11 3.72
N PRO A 423 6.15 21.46 2.81
CA PRO A 423 6.84 20.47 1.98
C PRO A 423 7.62 19.43 2.78
N ALA A 424 8.10 19.78 3.98
CA ALA A 424 8.93 18.89 4.81
C ALA A 424 8.14 17.74 5.45
N GLU A 425 6.86 17.97 5.76
CA GLU A 425 5.95 16.91 6.22
C GLU A 425 5.30 16.17 5.05
N SER A 426 5.21 16.81 3.88
CA SER A 426 4.43 16.31 2.75
C SER A 426 5.14 15.23 1.93
N GLU A 427 4.40 14.20 1.57
CA GLU A 427 4.83 13.08 0.75
C GLU A 427 3.94 12.97 -0.49
N ILE A 428 4.46 12.45 -1.60
CA ILE A 428 3.67 12.14 -2.78
C ILE A 428 3.98 10.74 -3.28
N TYR A 429 2.95 9.94 -3.51
CA TYR A 429 3.07 8.59 -4.06
C TYR A 429 2.77 8.61 -5.56
N LEU A 430 3.72 8.13 -6.35
CA LEU A 430 3.58 7.91 -7.79
C LEU A 430 3.15 6.47 -8.02
N VAL A 431 1.90 6.27 -8.45
CA VAL A 431 1.27 4.94 -8.55
C VAL A 431 0.93 4.57 -9.98
N GLU A 432 1.05 3.29 -10.32
CA GLU A 432 0.71 2.76 -11.64
C GLU A 432 -0.82 2.56 -11.81
N GLY A 433 -1.37 3.14 -12.88
CA GLY A 433 -2.75 2.91 -13.32
C GLY A 433 -3.83 3.70 -12.57
N ASP A 434 -5.01 3.81 -13.20
CA ASP A 434 -6.24 4.34 -12.56
C ASP A 434 -6.91 3.28 -11.64
N SER A 435 -6.23 2.15 -11.38
CA SER A 435 -6.75 0.86 -10.85
C SER A 435 -7.37 0.90 -9.45
N ALA A 436 -7.64 2.11 -8.95
CA ALA A 436 -8.21 2.38 -7.65
C ALA A 436 -9.45 3.27 -7.70
N GLY A 437 -10.11 3.52 -8.84
CA GLY A 437 -11.04 4.67 -8.96
C GLY A 437 -12.38 4.43 -9.66
N GLY A 438 -13.13 3.39 -9.29
CA GLY A 438 -14.49 3.19 -9.81
C GLY A 438 -15.51 4.17 -9.21
N CYS A 439 -16.41 4.75 -10.01
CA CYS A 439 -17.33 5.82 -9.58
C CYS A 439 -18.74 5.64 -10.19
N PHE A 440 -19.76 6.29 -9.60
CA PHE A 440 -21.17 6.18 -10.00
C PHE A 440 -21.69 7.44 -10.71
N ASP A 441 -22.73 7.30 -11.53
CA ASP A 441 -23.47 8.46 -12.02
C ASP A 441 -24.10 9.25 -10.86
N GLY A 442 -24.15 10.58 -11.02
CA GLY A 442 -24.59 11.49 -9.96
C GLY A 442 -26.04 11.31 -9.50
N ASP A 443 -26.91 10.73 -10.35
CA ASP A 443 -28.31 10.46 -10.03
C ASP A 443 -28.53 9.11 -9.34
N THR A 444 -27.45 8.33 -9.15
CA THR A 444 -27.50 7.05 -8.43
C THR A 444 -27.85 7.29 -6.95
N LEU A 445 -28.85 6.57 -6.45
CA LEU A 445 -29.38 6.74 -5.09
C LEU A 445 -28.64 5.85 -4.06
N VAL A 446 -28.23 6.43 -2.94
CA VAL A 446 -27.62 5.74 -1.79
C VAL A 446 -28.67 5.53 -0.70
N ALA A 447 -28.70 4.32 -0.09
CA ALA A 447 -29.61 4.02 1.00
C ALA A 447 -29.09 4.58 2.34
N LEU A 448 -29.80 5.56 2.91
CA LEU A 448 -29.39 6.23 4.15
C LEU A 448 -30.10 5.67 5.39
N ALA A 449 -29.41 5.77 6.53
CA ALA A 449 -29.92 5.35 7.84
C ALA A 449 -31.05 6.23 8.38
N ASP A 450 -31.23 7.44 7.84
CA ASP A 450 -32.34 8.33 8.20
C ASP A 450 -33.67 7.99 7.50
N GLY A 451 -33.69 6.89 6.74
CA GLY A 451 -34.85 6.40 6.00
C GLY A 451 -34.96 6.97 4.59
N ARG A 452 -34.17 8.00 4.23
CA ARG A 452 -34.16 8.61 2.90
C ARG A 452 -33.29 7.81 1.93
N SER A 453 -33.49 8.03 0.64
CA SER A 453 -32.57 7.62 -0.42
C SER A 453 -32.23 8.86 -1.23
N LEU A 454 -30.97 9.27 -1.22
CA LEU A 454 -30.50 10.50 -1.85
C LEU A 454 -29.53 10.19 -2.98
N SER A 455 -29.56 11.01 -4.02
CA SER A 455 -28.58 10.92 -5.11
C SER A 455 -27.19 11.37 -4.63
N PHE A 456 -26.13 10.97 -5.33
CA PHE A 456 -24.80 11.50 -5.02
C PHE A 456 -24.76 13.03 -5.12
N LYS A 457 -25.47 13.63 -6.09
CA LYS A 457 -25.59 15.10 -6.22
C LYS A 457 -26.23 15.73 -4.99
N ASP A 458 -27.31 15.14 -4.48
CA ASP A 458 -28.02 15.66 -3.30
C ASP A 458 -27.18 15.50 -2.03
N ILE A 459 -26.44 14.40 -1.90
CA ILE A 459 -25.53 14.19 -0.76
C ILE A 459 -24.39 15.22 -0.79
N VAL A 460 -23.84 15.54 -1.96
CA VAL A 460 -22.85 16.63 -2.10
C VAL A 460 -23.45 17.97 -1.68
N ALA A 461 -24.66 18.30 -2.13
CA ALA A 461 -25.32 19.55 -1.83
C ALA A 461 -25.71 19.68 -0.34
N GLU A 462 -26.30 18.63 0.26
CA GLU A 462 -26.68 18.61 1.67
C GLU A 462 -25.43 18.62 2.58
N GLN A 463 -24.32 17.98 2.18
CA GLN A 463 -23.08 18.03 2.96
C GLN A 463 -22.37 19.38 2.87
N ALA A 464 -22.46 20.09 1.73
CA ALA A 464 -21.90 21.44 1.59
C ALA A 464 -22.54 22.47 2.55
N ILE A 465 -23.79 22.23 2.97
CA ILE A 465 -24.49 23.03 4.00
C ILE A 465 -24.30 22.47 5.42
N GLY A 466 -23.39 21.52 5.62
CA GLY A 466 -22.98 21.01 6.93
C GLY A 466 -23.82 19.84 7.47
N LYS A 467 -24.66 19.20 6.65
CA LYS A 467 -25.48 18.06 7.08
C LYS A 467 -24.71 16.75 7.01
N GLU A 468 -24.83 15.91 8.05
CA GLU A 468 -24.16 14.61 8.11
C GLU A 468 -25.06 13.47 7.63
N HIS A 469 -24.48 12.55 6.85
CA HIS A 469 -25.17 11.40 6.28
C HIS A 469 -24.53 10.08 6.73
N PHE A 470 -25.36 9.04 6.86
CA PHE A 470 -24.92 7.72 7.28
C PHE A 470 -25.56 6.65 6.38
N CYS A 471 -24.80 5.66 5.94
CA CYS A 471 -25.24 4.59 5.05
C CYS A 471 -25.06 3.21 5.65
N TYR A 472 -25.71 2.21 5.04
CA TYR A 472 -25.56 0.80 5.39
C TYR A 472 -24.28 0.22 4.81
N THR A 473 -23.60 -0.64 5.58
CA THR A 473 -22.33 -1.29 5.18
C THR A 473 -22.28 -2.74 5.64
N ILE A 474 -21.39 -3.55 5.06
CA ILE A 474 -21.02 -4.90 5.54
C ILE A 474 -19.65 -4.82 6.18
N ARG A 475 -19.53 -5.22 7.45
CA ARG A 475 -18.25 -5.27 8.17
C ARG A 475 -17.40 -6.47 7.75
N ASN A 476 -16.11 -6.42 8.05
CA ASN A 476 -15.14 -7.51 7.77
C ASN A 476 -15.56 -8.86 8.33
N ASP A 477 -16.30 -8.84 9.45
CA ASP A 477 -16.78 -10.03 10.12
C ASP A 477 -18.05 -10.63 9.46
N GLY A 478 -18.60 -9.96 8.43
CA GLY A 478 -19.80 -10.32 7.69
C GLY A 478 -21.10 -9.73 8.23
N THR A 479 -21.05 -8.94 9.31
CA THR A 479 -22.25 -8.31 9.89
C THR A 479 -22.64 -7.02 9.19
N VAL A 480 -23.95 -6.73 9.13
CA VAL A 480 -24.44 -5.43 8.65
C VAL A 480 -24.17 -4.32 9.67
N GLY A 481 -23.82 -3.14 9.19
CA GLY A 481 -23.46 -1.97 9.98
C GLY A 481 -23.98 -0.66 9.38
N ILE A 482 -23.77 0.42 10.14
CA ILE A 482 -24.00 1.81 9.72
C ILE A 482 -22.67 2.54 9.82
N GLU A 483 -22.33 3.34 8.82
CA GLU A 483 -21.14 4.19 8.82
C GLU A 483 -21.43 5.58 8.29
N ARG A 484 -20.61 6.55 8.73
CA ARG A 484 -20.72 7.94 8.28
C ARG A 484 -20.17 8.07 6.85
N ILE A 485 -20.94 8.75 6.01
CA ILE A 485 -20.51 9.17 4.68
C ILE A 485 -19.61 10.40 4.83
N ILE A 486 -18.43 10.37 4.22
CA ILE A 486 -17.54 11.53 4.15
C ILE A 486 -17.14 11.82 2.69
N ASN A 487 -16.72 13.06 2.45
CA ASN A 487 -16.15 13.54 1.18
C ASN A 487 -16.93 13.19 -0.12
N PRO A 488 -18.27 13.34 -0.15
CA PRO A 488 -19.03 13.17 -1.39
C PRO A 488 -18.57 14.23 -2.40
N ARG A 489 -18.24 13.81 -3.62
CA ARG A 489 -17.75 14.74 -4.66
C ARG A 489 -17.83 14.15 -6.07
N ILE A 490 -17.74 15.03 -7.07
CA ILE A 490 -17.41 14.65 -8.45
C ILE A 490 -15.98 14.14 -8.45
N THR A 491 -15.75 12.97 -9.03
CA THR A 491 -14.44 12.32 -9.10
C THR A 491 -13.84 12.34 -10.49
N LYS A 492 -14.67 12.22 -11.54
CA LYS A 492 -14.28 12.36 -12.95
C LYS A 492 -15.41 13.05 -13.70
N ALA A 493 -15.08 14.07 -14.50
CA ALA A 493 -16.03 14.67 -15.43
C ALA A 493 -15.99 13.91 -16.77
N ASN A 494 -17.14 13.79 -17.45
CA ASN A 494 -17.23 13.25 -18.81
C ASN A 494 -16.59 11.84 -18.96
N ALA A 495 -16.90 10.94 -18.02
CA ALA A 495 -16.36 9.59 -17.95
C ALA A 495 -17.17 8.59 -18.79
N GLN A 496 -16.49 7.57 -19.33
CA GLN A 496 -17.16 6.42 -19.95
C GLN A 496 -17.83 5.57 -18.87
N VAL A 497 -19.08 5.19 -19.12
CA VAL A 497 -19.88 4.45 -18.15
C VAL A 497 -20.57 3.25 -18.78
N ILE A 498 -20.94 2.31 -17.93
CA ILE A 498 -21.79 1.18 -18.26
C ILE A 498 -23.06 1.25 -17.42
N LYS A 499 -24.14 0.74 -17.98
CA LYS A 499 -25.44 0.58 -17.32
C LYS A 499 -25.61 -0.88 -16.94
N VAL A 500 -25.69 -1.14 -15.64
CA VAL A 500 -26.00 -2.45 -15.06
C VAL A 500 -27.48 -2.47 -14.69
N THR A 501 -28.24 -3.32 -15.36
CA THR A 501 -29.68 -3.51 -15.08
C THR A 501 -29.84 -4.74 -14.20
N LEU A 502 -30.40 -4.52 -13.01
CA LEU A 502 -30.77 -5.57 -12.09
C LEU A 502 -32.13 -6.16 -12.47
N ASP A 503 -32.39 -7.35 -11.99
CA ASP A 503 -33.63 -8.10 -12.23
C ASP A 503 -34.87 -7.47 -11.57
N ASN A 504 -34.68 -6.60 -10.58
CA ASN A 504 -35.72 -5.72 -10.01
C ASN A 504 -36.01 -4.47 -10.85
N GLY A 505 -35.48 -4.42 -12.08
CA GLY A 505 -35.68 -3.31 -13.01
C GLY A 505 -34.89 -2.04 -12.65
N GLN A 506 -34.18 -2.03 -11.51
CA GLN A 506 -33.31 -0.91 -11.14
C GLN A 506 -32.07 -0.90 -12.04
N THR A 507 -31.65 0.30 -12.44
CA THR A 507 -30.50 0.49 -13.31
C THR A 507 -29.44 1.30 -12.59
N ILE A 508 -28.19 0.84 -12.65
CA ILE A 508 -27.06 1.48 -12.02
C ILE A 508 -26.07 1.88 -13.12
N ILE A 509 -25.74 3.15 -13.19
CA ILE A 509 -24.76 3.66 -14.15
C ILE A 509 -23.46 3.93 -13.39
N CYS A 510 -22.37 3.30 -13.84
CA CYS A 510 -21.07 3.38 -13.17
C CYS A 510 -19.92 3.22 -14.15
N THR A 511 -18.71 3.56 -13.73
CA THR A 511 -17.53 3.33 -14.57
C THR A 511 -17.24 1.82 -14.72
N PRO A 512 -16.70 1.36 -15.86
CA PRO A 512 -16.45 -0.07 -16.13
C PRO A 512 -15.63 -0.80 -15.05
N ASP A 513 -14.74 -0.09 -14.36
CA ASP A 513 -13.84 -0.57 -13.32
C ASP A 513 -14.46 -0.62 -11.91
N HIS A 514 -15.69 -0.12 -11.72
CA HIS A 514 -16.33 -0.10 -10.41
C HIS A 514 -16.61 -1.52 -9.88
N ARG A 515 -16.31 -1.79 -8.60
CA ARG A 515 -16.40 -3.14 -8.04
C ARG A 515 -17.72 -3.36 -7.28
N PHE A 516 -18.43 -4.43 -7.62
CA PHE A 516 -19.66 -4.86 -6.97
C PHE A 516 -19.36 -6.01 -6.01
N MET A 517 -20.02 -6.05 -4.84
CA MET A 517 -19.87 -7.12 -3.87
C MET A 517 -20.73 -8.33 -4.25
N LEU A 518 -20.11 -9.50 -4.36
CA LEU A 518 -20.79 -10.78 -4.57
C LEU A 518 -21.29 -11.35 -3.24
N ARG A 519 -22.19 -12.34 -3.29
CA ARG A 519 -22.75 -12.99 -2.09
C ARG A 519 -21.72 -13.66 -1.17
N ASP A 520 -20.58 -14.07 -1.70
CA ASP A 520 -19.46 -14.63 -0.93
C ASP A 520 -18.57 -13.55 -0.27
N ARG A 521 -18.89 -12.27 -0.49
CA ARG A 521 -18.17 -11.06 -0.05
C ARG A 521 -16.90 -10.74 -0.86
N THR A 522 -16.64 -11.47 -1.95
CA THR A 522 -15.63 -11.08 -2.93
C THR A 522 -16.14 -9.94 -3.82
N TYR A 523 -15.25 -9.33 -4.58
CA TYR A 523 -15.57 -8.20 -5.45
C TYR A 523 -15.28 -8.49 -6.91
N LYS A 524 -16.16 -8.03 -7.79
CA LYS A 524 -16.00 -8.16 -9.24
C LYS A 524 -16.25 -6.82 -9.94
N GLN A 525 -15.44 -6.48 -10.93
CA GLN A 525 -15.58 -5.24 -11.69
C GLN A 525 -16.86 -5.25 -12.53
N ALA A 526 -17.48 -4.09 -12.69
CA ALA A 526 -18.74 -3.90 -13.40
C ALA A 526 -18.66 -4.42 -14.85
N ALA A 527 -17.53 -4.19 -15.54
CA ALA A 527 -17.30 -4.68 -16.90
C ALA A 527 -17.14 -6.21 -17.01
N SER A 528 -16.79 -6.88 -15.91
CA SER A 528 -16.58 -8.32 -15.84
C SER A 528 -17.76 -9.07 -15.23
N LEU A 529 -18.79 -8.36 -14.77
CA LEU A 529 -20.02 -8.96 -14.27
C LEU A 529 -20.73 -9.74 -15.40
N THR A 530 -21.41 -10.82 -15.05
CA THR A 530 -22.24 -11.63 -15.94
C THR A 530 -23.60 -11.90 -15.32
N PRO A 531 -24.63 -12.29 -16.12
CA PRO A 531 -25.94 -12.67 -15.59
C PRO A 531 -25.96 -13.85 -14.61
N ASP A 532 -24.84 -14.58 -14.50
CA ASP A 532 -24.66 -15.68 -13.55
C ASP A 532 -24.16 -15.20 -12.18
N ASP A 533 -23.62 -13.98 -12.09
CA ASP A 533 -23.18 -13.41 -10.82
C ASP A 533 -24.38 -12.98 -9.96
N SER A 534 -24.31 -13.26 -8.66
CA SER A 534 -25.30 -12.84 -7.67
C SER A 534 -24.69 -11.83 -6.71
N LEU A 535 -25.30 -10.64 -6.65
CA LEU A 535 -24.79 -9.53 -5.84
C LEU A 535 -25.27 -9.64 -4.39
N MET A 536 -24.49 -9.06 -3.47
CA MET A 536 -24.83 -8.99 -2.04
C MET A 536 -26.02 -8.04 -1.81
N PRO A 537 -27.16 -8.53 -1.30
CA PRO A 537 -28.37 -7.71 -1.17
C PRO A 537 -28.47 -6.97 0.17
N LEU A 538 -29.12 -5.80 0.16
CA LEU A 538 -29.62 -5.11 1.34
C LEU A 538 -31.12 -5.41 1.50
N TYR A 539 -31.48 -6.30 2.43
CA TYR A 539 -32.88 -6.53 2.78
C TYR A 539 -33.33 -5.65 3.94
N ARG A 540 -34.46 -4.96 3.76
CA ARG A 540 -35.10 -4.08 4.74
C ARG A 540 -36.55 -4.52 4.96
N LYS A 541 -37.05 -4.37 6.19
CA LYS A 541 -38.48 -4.48 6.51
C LYS A 541 -38.82 -3.65 7.73
N PHE A 542 -40.12 -3.49 8.00
CA PHE A 542 -40.58 -2.94 9.27
C PHE A 542 -40.87 -4.05 10.27
N SER A 543 -40.62 -3.77 11.55
CA SER A 543 -40.89 -4.69 12.64
C SER A 543 -42.39 -4.84 12.85
N ASP A 544 -42.82 -6.09 13.01
CA ASP A 544 -44.19 -6.50 13.26
C ASP A 544 -44.23 -7.41 14.50
N SER A 545 -45.00 -7.01 15.50
CA SER A 545 -45.16 -7.64 16.81
C SER A 545 -45.92 -8.96 16.75
N SER A 546 -46.51 -9.29 15.59
CA SER A 546 -46.99 -10.63 15.29
C SER A 546 -45.86 -11.63 14.99
N GLU A 547 -44.64 -11.16 14.70
CA GLU A 547 -43.48 -12.02 14.47
C GLU A 547 -42.81 -12.49 15.78
N PRO A 548 -42.32 -13.74 15.84
CA PRO A 548 -41.62 -14.25 17.02
C PRO A 548 -40.38 -13.43 17.38
N ARG A 549 -40.26 -13.01 18.65
CA ARG A 549 -39.13 -12.24 19.24
C ARG A 549 -39.07 -10.75 18.87
N ILE A 550 -40.10 -10.19 18.22
CA ILE A 550 -40.24 -8.75 18.00
C ILE A 550 -41.27 -8.19 18.99
N THR A 551 -40.87 -7.24 19.83
CA THR A 551 -41.74 -6.65 20.88
C THR A 551 -42.18 -5.22 20.59
N ILE A 552 -41.75 -4.64 19.45
CA ILE A 552 -41.99 -3.26 19.07
C ILE A 552 -42.38 -3.17 17.59
N ASP A 553 -43.44 -2.40 17.29
CA ASP A 553 -43.97 -2.21 15.93
C ASP A 553 -43.45 -0.95 15.25
N GLY A 554 -43.29 -1.05 13.92
CA GLY A 554 -43.03 0.10 13.05
C GLY A 554 -41.61 0.66 13.13
N TYR A 555 -40.65 -0.13 13.60
CA TYR A 555 -39.22 0.20 13.52
C TYR A 555 -38.61 -0.46 12.29
N GLU A 556 -37.67 0.23 11.65
CA GLU A 556 -36.93 -0.37 10.55
C GLU A 556 -35.98 -1.46 11.04
N MET A 557 -35.94 -2.56 10.29
CA MET A 557 -35.03 -3.67 10.47
C MET A 557 -34.28 -3.97 9.18
N VAL A 558 -33.02 -4.36 9.32
CA VAL A 558 -32.16 -4.84 8.23
C VAL A 558 -31.76 -6.28 8.47
N TRP A 559 -31.61 -7.03 7.39
CA TRP A 559 -31.14 -8.41 7.46
C TRP A 559 -29.64 -8.47 7.72
N ASN A 560 -29.21 -9.27 8.69
CA ASN A 560 -27.81 -9.56 8.93
C ASN A 560 -27.39 -10.86 8.22
N PRO A 561 -26.55 -10.80 7.17
CA PRO A 561 -26.15 -11.99 6.41
C PRO A 561 -25.38 -13.02 7.23
N ARG A 562 -24.65 -12.61 8.27
CA ARG A 562 -23.85 -13.50 9.11
C ARG A 562 -24.68 -14.33 10.07
N SER A 563 -25.65 -13.71 10.73
CA SER A 563 -26.43 -14.33 11.80
C SER A 563 -27.79 -14.85 11.33
N ASP A 564 -28.12 -14.69 10.05
CA ASP A 564 -29.39 -15.12 9.44
C ASP A 564 -30.60 -14.57 10.20
N SER A 565 -30.52 -13.29 10.60
CA SER A 565 -31.51 -12.67 11.49
C SER A 565 -31.74 -11.20 11.18
N TRP A 566 -32.95 -10.73 11.44
CA TRP A 566 -33.31 -9.31 11.36
C TRP A 566 -32.78 -8.53 12.57
N LEU A 567 -32.12 -7.40 12.32
CA LEU A 567 -31.61 -6.47 13.33
C LEU A 567 -32.31 -5.13 13.20
N PHE A 568 -32.64 -4.50 14.33
CA PHE A 568 -33.22 -3.16 14.33
C PHE A 568 -32.18 -2.10 13.93
N THR A 569 -32.55 -1.21 13.01
CA THR A 569 -31.63 -0.16 12.52
C THR A 569 -31.20 0.80 13.64
N HIS A 570 -32.11 1.19 14.55
CA HIS A 570 -31.74 2.04 15.70
C HIS A 570 -30.74 1.37 16.65
N VAL A 571 -30.71 0.04 16.72
CA VAL A 571 -29.71 -0.71 17.50
C VAL A 571 -28.36 -0.66 16.79
N LEU A 572 -28.33 -0.73 15.46
CA LEU A 572 -27.10 -0.52 14.68
C LEU A 572 -26.54 0.90 14.86
N ALA A 573 -27.41 1.90 14.95
CA ALA A 573 -27.03 3.29 15.22
C ALA A 573 -26.50 3.49 16.66
N ASP A 574 -27.13 2.86 17.66
CA ASP A 574 -26.61 2.80 19.04
C ASP A 574 -25.23 2.15 19.11
N TRP A 575 -25.04 1.03 18.41
CA TRP A 575 -23.74 0.36 18.34
C TRP A 575 -22.68 1.25 17.70
N HIS A 576 -23.02 1.94 16.59
CA HIS A 576 -22.13 2.90 15.93
C HIS A 576 -21.65 3.99 16.91
N ASN A 577 -22.57 4.63 17.63
CA ASN A 577 -22.22 5.70 18.59
C ASN A 577 -21.35 5.20 19.74
N ARG A 578 -21.64 4.00 20.25
CA ARG A 578 -20.84 3.38 21.32
C ARG A 578 -19.43 3.04 20.88
N TRP A 579 -19.26 2.51 19.67
CA TRP A 579 -17.94 2.23 19.11
C TRP A 579 -17.13 3.50 18.88
N ASN A 580 -17.79 4.59 18.45
CA ASN A 580 -17.17 5.91 18.28
C ASN A 580 -17.05 6.72 19.58
N ARG A 581 -17.35 6.11 20.74
CA ARG A 581 -17.25 6.72 22.08
C ARG A 581 -18.04 8.03 22.24
N VAL A 582 -19.14 8.17 21.50
CA VAL A 582 -20.08 9.30 21.66
C VAL A 582 -20.78 9.22 23.03
N TYR A 583 -21.09 8.00 23.47
CA TYR A 583 -21.57 7.67 24.82
C TYR A 583 -21.22 6.22 25.18
N GLN A 584 -21.31 5.88 26.47
CA GLN A 584 -20.99 4.58 27.06
C GLN A 584 -22.26 3.81 27.49
N LEU A 585 -22.11 2.51 27.80
CA LEU A 585 -23.21 1.69 28.33
C LEU A 585 -23.78 2.24 29.65
N ALA A 586 -22.92 2.85 30.46
CA ALA A 586 -23.29 3.41 31.77
C ALA A 586 -24.17 4.66 31.67
N ASP A 587 -24.22 5.33 30.51
CA ASP A 587 -24.96 6.59 30.32
C ASP A 587 -26.48 6.37 30.21
N GLY A 588 -26.94 5.12 30.11
CA GLY A 588 -28.38 4.81 30.12
C GLY A 588 -28.72 3.49 29.44
N GLU A 589 -29.83 2.87 29.85
CA GLU A 589 -30.28 1.56 29.34
C GLU A 589 -31.24 1.68 28.12
N HIS A 590 -31.79 2.88 27.86
CA HIS A 590 -32.77 3.10 26.80
C HIS A 590 -32.19 3.92 25.64
N CYS A 591 -32.27 3.41 24.42
CA CYS A 591 -32.03 4.18 23.19
C CYS A 591 -33.27 5.01 22.85
N HIS A 592 -33.10 6.31 22.60
CA HIS A 592 -34.18 7.24 22.31
C HIS A 592 -33.86 8.08 21.06
N HIS A 593 -34.84 8.20 20.16
CA HIS A 593 -34.80 9.11 19.01
C HIS A 593 -35.08 10.54 19.48
N VAL A 594 -34.13 11.45 19.30
CA VAL A 594 -34.22 12.85 19.77
C VAL A 594 -35.40 13.58 19.11
N ASP A 595 -35.67 13.30 17.84
CA ASP A 595 -36.78 13.87 17.06
C ASP A 595 -38.11 13.11 17.17
N PHE A 596 -38.17 12.04 17.99
CA PHE A 596 -39.32 11.12 18.12
C PHE A 596 -39.73 10.39 16.82
N ASN A 597 -38.94 10.49 15.75
CA ASN A 597 -39.16 9.79 14.49
C ASN A 597 -38.40 8.45 14.47
N LYS A 598 -39.15 7.35 14.60
CA LYS A 598 -38.64 5.97 14.64
C LYS A 598 -37.90 5.52 13.38
N LEU A 599 -38.08 6.23 12.27
CA LEU A 599 -37.45 5.92 10.99
C LEU A 599 -36.15 6.70 10.77
N ASN A 600 -35.93 7.78 11.52
CA ASN A 600 -34.69 8.53 11.47
C ASN A 600 -33.63 7.86 12.36
N ASN A 601 -32.98 6.83 11.84
CA ASN A 601 -31.95 6.09 12.56
C ASN A 601 -30.54 6.63 12.27
N ASN A 602 -30.44 7.91 11.90
CA ASN A 602 -29.16 8.59 11.87
C ASN A 602 -28.53 8.51 13.27
N PRO A 603 -27.26 8.07 13.41
CA PRO A 603 -26.59 8.01 14.71
C PRO A 603 -26.64 9.33 15.49
N THR A 604 -26.64 10.48 14.83
CA THR A 604 -26.80 11.80 15.48
C THR A 604 -28.18 12.03 16.13
N ASN A 605 -29.19 11.25 15.73
CA ASN A 605 -30.55 11.31 16.28
C ASN A 605 -30.79 10.28 17.41
N ILE A 606 -29.80 9.46 17.77
CA ILE A 606 -29.96 8.41 18.81
C ILE A 606 -29.15 8.76 20.05
N GLN A 607 -29.83 8.90 21.19
CA GLN A 607 -29.20 9.10 22.50
C GLN A 607 -29.54 7.98 23.49
N ARG A 608 -28.69 7.78 24.50
CA ARG A 608 -28.98 6.90 25.64
C ARG A 608 -29.42 7.71 26.84
N LEU A 609 -30.47 7.22 27.52
CA LEU A 609 -31.01 7.82 28.73
C LEU A 609 -31.21 6.75 29.80
N SER A 610 -31.05 7.11 31.08
CA SER A 610 -31.51 6.25 32.17
C SER A 610 -33.02 6.04 32.10
N ALA A 611 -33.52 4.96 32.71
CA ALA A 611 -34.96 4.70 32.77
C ALA A 611 -35.75 5.86 33.40
N GLN A 612 -35.16 6.57 34.37
CA GLN A 612 -35.79 7.72 35.02
C GLN A 612 -35.83 8.96 34.12
N GLU A 613 -34.73 9.28 33.45
CA GLU A 613 -34.64 10.43 32.53
C GLU A 613 -35.49 10.23 31.28
N HIS A 614 -35.47 9.02 30.70
CA HIS A 614 -36.32 8.66 29.57
C HIS A 614 -37.81 8.81 29.95
N LEU A 615 -38.21 8.32 31.12
CA LEU A 615 -39.59 8.45 31.62
C LEU A 615 -39.96 9.91 31.94
N ALA A 616 -39.04 10.71 32.46
CA ALA A 616 -39.24 12.14 32.73
C ALA A 616 -39.39 12.94 31.43
N LEU A 617 -38.59 12.63 30.41
CA LEU A 617 -38.70 13.20 29.07
C LEU A 617 -40.06 12.89 28.44
N HIS A 618 -40.51 11.63 28.51
CA HIS A 618 -41.86 11.27 28.04
C HIS A 618 -42.96 11.95 28.85
N ARG A 619 -42.84 12.10 30.17
CA ARG A 619 -43.81 12.84 31.00
C ARG A 619 -43.91 14.32 30.60
N SER A 620 -42.78 14.98 30.34
CA SER A 620 -42.78 16.38 29.92
C SER A 620 -43.33 16.56 28.50
N HIS A 621 -43.11 15.59 27.62
CA HIS A 621 -43.64 15.59 26.25
C HIS A 621 -45.14 15.25 26.19
N ILE A 622 -45.62 14.40 27.10
CA ILE A 622 -47.04 14.07 27.27
C ILE A 622 -47.85 15.32 27.65
N GLN A 623 -47.30 16.23 28.47
CA GLN A 623 -47.94 17.52 28.78
C GLN A 623 -48.14 18.40 27.54
N LYS A 624 -47.25 18.30 26.56
CA LYS A 624 -47.29 19.07 25.29
C LYS A 624 -48.10 18.38 24.19
N THR A 625 -48.51 17.13 24.38
CA THR A 625 -49.21 16.31 23.36
C THR A 625 -50.54 15.73 23.91
N LEU A 626 -50.48 14.61 24.63
CA LEU A 626 -51.65 13.82 25.07
C LEU A 626 -52.47 14.47 26.19
N HIS A 627 -51.87 15.32 27.03
CA HIS A 627 -52.57 16.02 28.12
C HIS A 627 -53.05 17.42 27.73
N ARG A 628 -53.00 17.77 26.44
CA ARG A 628 -53.64 18.97 25.92
C ARG A 628 -55.16 18.80 26.07
N GLN A 629 -55.83 19.86 26.55
CA GLN A 629 -57.25 19.77 26.94
C GLN A 629 -58.14 19.23 25.81
N ASP A 630 -57.88 19.67 24.58
CA ASP A 630 -58.58 19.20 23.37
C ASP A 630 -58.37 17.71 23.05
N THR A 631 -57.21 17.15 23.39
CA THR A 631 -56.88 15.74 23.16
C THR A 631 -57.52 14.85 24.23
N ILE A 632 -57.55 15.32 25.48
CA ILE A 632 -58.25 14.64 26.58
C ILE A 632 -59.75 14.54 26.26
N ASP A 633 -60.35 15.61 25.74
CA ASP A 633 -61.78 15.65 25.42
C ASP A 633 -62.12 14.75 24.23
N LYS A 634 -61.26 14.69 23.19
CA LYS A 634 -61.38 13.72 22.09
C LYS A 634 -61.26 12.27 22.57
N CYS A 635 -60.31 11.96 23.45
CA CYS A 635 -60.15 10.61 24.00
C CYS A 635 -61.35 10.19 24.87
N ARG A 636 -61.95 11.10 25.64
CA ARG A 636 -63.17 10.81 26.42
C ARG A 636 -64.34 10.48 25.51
N ALA A 637 -64.53 11.22 24.43
CA ALA A 637 -65.56 10.96 23.44
C ALA A 637 -65.39 9.58 22.78
N ILE A 638 -64.15 9.23 22.39
CA ILE A 638 -63.83 7.94 21.77
C ILE A 638 -64.08 6.76 22.72
N ARG A 639 -63.80 6.89 24.03
CA ARG A 639 -64.00 5.80 25.00
C ARG A 639 -65.46 5.44 25.24
N GLN A 640 -66.39 6.29 24.83
CA GLN A 640 -67.84 6.06 24.96
C GLN A 640 -68.43 5.35 23.73
N THR A 641 -67.67 5.20 22.64
CA THR A 641 -68.16 4.57 21.41
C THR A 641 -68.24 3.04 21.53
N LYS A 642 -69.16 2.43 20.77
CA LYS A 642 -69.33 0.96 20.73
C LYS A 642 -68.07 0.25 20.23
N GLU A 643 -67.36 0.83 19.28
CA GLU A 643 -66.13 0.26 18.73
C GLU A 643 -64.98 0.22 19.74
N PHE A 644 -64.81 1.27 20.55
CA PHE A 644 -63.78 1.25 21.58
C PHE A 644 -64.06 0.19 22.66
N ARG A 645 -65.34 0.03 23.04
CA ARG A 645 -65.76 -1.02 23.98
C ARG A 645 -65.58 -2.42 23.41
N ALA A 646 -65.82 -2.62 22.11
CA ALA A 646 -65.57 -3.88 21.43
C ALA A 646 -64.07 -4.24 21.39
N LYS A 647 -63.21 -3.28 21.01
CA LYS A 647 -61.74 -3.47 21.03
C LYS A 647 -61.19 -3.70 22.44
N MET A 648 -61.76 -3.07 23.47
CA MET A 648 -61.38 -3.34 24.86
C MET A 648 -61.81 -4.73 25.33
N SER A 649 -62.98 -5.21 24.91
CA SER A 649 -63.40 -6.60 25.14
C SER A 649 -62.42 -7.59 24.51
N GLU A 650 -62.00 -7.33 23.27
CA GLU A 650 -61.02 -8.13 22.53
C GLU A 650 -59.63 -8.11 23.21
N ARG A 651 -59.19 -6.95 23.69
CA ARG A 651 -57.93 -6.79 24.45
C ARG A 651 -57.97 -7.50 25.81
N MET A 652 -59.12 -7.49 26.50
CA MET A 652 -59.32 -8.23 27.75
C MET A 652 -59.25 -9.75 27.52
N GLN A 653 -59.48 -10.21 26.29
CA GLN A 653 -59.31 -11.61 25.91
C GLN A 653 -57.85 -11.98 25.56
N GLN A 654 -56.92 -11.04 25.47
CA GLN A 654 -55.51 -11.34 25.17
C GLN A 654 -54.78 -11.98 26.37
N PRO A 655 -53.81 -12.89 26.16
CA PRO A 655 -53.24 -13.73 27.21
C PRO A 655 -52.59 -12.98 28.37
N GLN A 656 -51.85 -11.90 28.09
CA GLN A 656 -51.16 -11.07 29.09
C GLN A 656 -52.16 -10.25 29.93
N THR A 657 -53.16 -9.64 29.29
CA THR A 657 -54.24 -8.93 29.97
C THR A 657 -55.07 -9.89 30.82
N ARG A 658 -55.38 -11.09 30.32
CA ARG A 658 -55.99 -12.16 31.11
C ARG A 658 -55.13 -12.56 32.30
N GLN A 659 -53.81 -12.57 32.17
CA GLN A 659 -52.89 -12.89 33.26
C GLN A 659 -52.92 -11.83 34.37
N ILE A 660 -52.92 -10.55 34.00
CA ILE A 660 -53.04 -9.42 34.93
C ILE A 660 -54.42 -9.43 35.61
N LEU A 661 -55.49 -9.58 34.82
CA LEU A 661 -56.86 -9.72 35.34
C LEU A 661 -57.00 -10.99 36.19
N SER A 662 -56.28 -12.06 35.87
CA SER A 662 -56.23 -13.30 36.66
C SER A 662 -55.48 -13.10 37.97
N GLN A 663 -54.37 -12.36 37.99
CA GLN A 663 -53.65 -12.01 39.22
C GLN A 663 -54.50 -11.12 40.13
N GLN A 664 -55.21 -10.14 39.55
CA GLN A 664 -56.15 -9.29 40.28
C GLN A 664 -57.36 -10.09 40.78
N ALA A 665 -57.92 -10.97 39.95
CA ALA A 665 -58.98 -11.88 40.37
C ALA A 665 -58.50 -12.81 41.49
N LYS A 666 -57.29 -13.38 41.40
CA LYS A 666 -56.67 -14.21 42.46
C LYS A 666 -56.52 -13.42 43.77
N ALA A 667 -56.10 -12.16 43.70
CA ALA A 667 -56.07 -11.28 44.87
C ALA A 667 -57.47 -11.03 45.44
N GLN A 668 -58.49 -10.94 44.58
CA GLN A 668 -59.89 -10.78 44.96
C GLN A 668 -60.47 -12.06 45.59
N TRP A 669 -60.06 -13.24 45.12
CA TRP A 669 -60.41 -14.57 45.67
C TRP A 669 -59.80 -14.85 47.05
N ASN A 670 -58.81 -14.07 47.48
CA ASN A 670 -58.31 -14.10 48.85
C ASN A 670 -59.29 -13.44 49.84
N SER A 671 -60.29 -12.69 49.36
CA SER A 671 -61.38 -12.18 50.20
C SER A 671 -62.38 -13.29 50.48
N GLU A 672 -62.54 -13.64 51.75
CA GLU A 672 -63.41 -14.72 52.22
C GLU A 672 -64.90 -14.46 51.89
N SER A 673 -65.35 -13.21 51.94
CA SER A 673 -66.72 -12.83 51.58
C SER A 673 -66.99 -12.96 50.07
N TYR A 674 -66.01 -12.62 49.24
CA TYR A 674 -66.10 -12.77 47.78
C TYR A 674 -66.05 -14.25 47.36
N LYS A 675 -65.22 -15.05 48.02
CA LYS A 675 -65.10 -16.49 47.78
C LYS A 675 -66.40 -17.23 48.11
N ALA A 676 -67.03 -16.94 49.25
CA ALA A 676 -68.32 -17.53 49.62
C ALA A 676 -69.43 -17.18 48.61
N TYR A 677 -69.48 -15.92 48.17
CA TYR A 677 -70.43 -15.45 47.17
C TYR A 677 -70.26 -16.16 45.81
N MET A 678 -69.02 -16.28 45.32
CA MET A 678 -68.75 -16.90 44.02
C MET A 678 -68.96 -18.42 44.02
N VAL A 679 -68.70 -19.11 45.14
CA VAL A 679 -68.99 -20.55 45.27
C VAL A 679 -70.49 -20.83 45.21
N SER A 680 -71.31 -20.02 45.88
CA SER A 680 -72.77 -20.11 45.78
C SER A 680 -73.23 -19.90 44.33
N LYS A 681 -72.73 -18.86 43.65
CA LYS A 681 -73.09 -18.60 42.25
C LYS A 681 -72.61 -19.66 41.27
N TRP A 682 -71.50 -20.34 41.57
CA TRP A 682 -71.02 -21.42 40.73
C TRP A 682 -71.83 -22.70 40.91
N HIS A 683 -72.23 -23.06 42.14
CA HIS A 683 -73.12 -24.20 42.37
C HIS A 683 -74.46 -24.02 41.65
N ASP A 684 -75.06 -22.82 41.78
CA ASP A 684 -76.30 -22.46 41.08
C ASP A 684 -76.15 -22.60 39.55
N PHE A 685 -75.00 -22.18 39.00
CA PHE A 685 -74.72 -22.28 37.56
C PHE A 685 -74.44 -23.71 37.10
N TYR A 686 -73.72 -24.51 37.88
CA TYR A 686 -73.35 -25.88 37.51
C TYR A 686 -74.54 -26.84 37.54
N GLU A 687 -75.45 -26.66 38.50
CA GLU A 687 -76.66 -27.48 38.61
C GLU A 687 -77.71 -27.11 37.55
N SER A 688 -77.80 -25.82 37.20
CA SER A 688 -78.77 -25.32 36.22
C SER A 688 -78.34 -25.43 34.75
N ASN A 689 -77.06 -25.69 34.46
CA ASN A 689 -76.53 -25.66 33.10
C ASN A 689 -75.99 -27.02 32.62
N GLU A 690 -76.89 -27.84 32.11
CA GLU A 690 -76.61 -29.22 31.68
C GLU A 690 -75.56 -29.31 30.57
N ASN A 691 -75.58 -28.38 29.61
CA ASN A 691 -74.62 -28.34 28.50
C ASN A 691 -73.18 -28.12 28.99
N TYR A 692 -72.99 -27.33 30.05
CA TYR A 692 -71.67 -27.11 30.64
C TYR A 692 -71.11 -28.40 31.28
N ARG A 693 -71.98 -29.20 31.92
CA ARG A 693 -71.57 -30.49 32.51
C ARG A 693 -71.11 -31.47 31.44
N VAL A 694 -71.80 -31.51 30.29
CA VAL A 694 -71.42 -32.36 29.15
C VAL A 694 -70.07 -31.92 28.58
N SER A 695 -69.87 -30.62 28.35
CA SER A 695 -68.60 -30.08 27.84
C SER A 695 -67.42 -30.32 28.80
N ASN A 696 -67.64 -30.15 30.10
CA ASN A 696 -66.61 -30.40 31.11
C ASN A 696 -66.19 -31.88 31.14
N ARG A 697 -67.15 -32.80 30.96
CA ARG A 697 -66.87 -34.24 30.84
C ARG A 697 -66.03 -34.56 29.60
N GLU A 698 -66.28 -33.90 28.47
CA GLU A 698 -65.48 -34.07 27.25
C GLU A 698 -64.05 -33.54 27.39
N GLN A 699 -63.85 -32.41 28.07
CA GLN A 699 -62.52 -31.85 28.32
C GLN A 699 -61.68 -32.75 29.24
N LEU A 700 -62.28 -33.30 30.30
CA LEU A 700 -61.62 -34.27 31.17
C LEU A 700 -61.20 -35.53 30.40
N ASN A 701 -62.03 -35.98 29.46
CA ASN A 701 -61.72 -37.12 28.60
C ASN A 701 -60.53 -36.82 27.67
N LYS A 702 -60.46 -35.62 27.11
CA LYS A 702 -59.36 -35.16 26.23
C LYS A 702 -58.03 -35.03 26.99
N ALA A 703 -58.06 -34.52 28.22
CA ALA A 703 -56.88 -34.42 29.08
C ALA A 703 -56.32 -35.80 29.47
N GLN A 704 -57.19 -36.80 29.70
CA GLN A 704 -56.74 -38.18 29.90
C GLN A 704 -56.06 -38.73 28.64
N GLN A 705 -56.58 -38.44 27.44
CA GLN A 705 -55.96 -38.87 26.18
C GLN A 705 -54.55 -38.28 25.98
N GLU A 706 -54.35 -37.02 26.34
CA GLU A 706 -53.02 -36.38 26.34
C GLU A 706 -52.06 -36.98 27.38
N TYR A 707 -52.53 -37.24 28.59
CA TYR A 707 -51.68 -37.83 29.64
C TYR A 707 -51.15 -39.22 29.22
N TRP A 708 -52.01 -40.03 28.59
CA TRP A 708 -51.67 -41.36 28.11
C TRP A 708 -50.97 -41.37 26.74
N SER A 709 -50.90 -40.24 26.02
CA SER A 709 -50.14 -40.10 24.77
C SER A 709 -48.62 -40.02 25.00
N ASN A 710 -48.18 -39.74 26.23
CA ASN A 710 -46.78 -39.77 26.62
C ASN A 710 -46.29 -41.21 26.93
N GLU A 711 -45.21 -41.62 26.27
CA GLU A 711 -44.61 -42.95 26.40
C GLU A 711 -44.05 -43.23 27.80
N SER A 712 -43.51 -42.22 28.48
CA SER A 712 -42.98 -42.38 29.85
C SER A 712 -44.07 -42.73 30.85
N ASN A 713 -45.26 -42.12 30.71
CA ASN A 713 -46.42 -42.41 31.55
C ASN A 713 -46.99 -43.80 31.28
N ARG A 714 -46.98 -44.23 30.01
CA ARG A 714 -47.36 -45.60 29.62
C ARG A 714 -46.37 -46.64 30.17
N LEU A 715 -45.07 -46.36 30.14
CA LEU A 715 -44.02 -47.21 30.72
C LEU A 715 -44.14 -47.32 32.24
N ALA A 716 -44.32 -46.20 32.94
CA ALA A 716 -44.50 -46.16 34.38
C ALA A 716 -45.80 -46.85 34.84
N GLN A 717 -46.85 -46.79 34.02
CA GLN A 717 -48.09 -47.54 34.25
C GLN A 717 -47.93 -49.02 33.93
N SER A 718 -47.22 -49.37 32.86
CA SER A 718 -46.89 -50.74 32.50
C SER A 718 -46.17 -51.45 33.64
N GLN A 719 -45.13 -50.84 34.20
CA GLN A 719 -44.39 -51.38 35.36
C GLN A 719 -45.28 -51.61 36.59
N ARG A 720 -46.21 -50.69 36.87
CA ARG A 720 -47.21 -50.85 37.94
C ARG A 720 -48.16 -52.02 37.68
N VAL A 721 -48.62 -52.17 36.45
CA VAL A 721 -49.52 -53.27 36.04
C VAL A 721 -48.80 -54.62 36.11
N THR A 722 -47.54 -54.69 35.65
CA THR A 722 -46.70 -55.89 35.76
C THR A 722 -46.51 -56.32 37.21
N SER A 723 -46.23 -55.35 38.09
CA SER A 723 -46.08 -55.59 39.53
C SER A 723 -47.40 -56.06 40.17
N TYR A 724 -48.54 -55.48 39.75
CA TYR A 724 -49.86 -55.84 40.25
C TYR A 724 -50.24 -57.30 39.91
N PHE A 725 -50.03 -57.74 38.67
CA PHE A 725 -50.38 -59.11 38.26
C PHE A 725 -49.40 -60.18 38.76
N ALA A 726 -48.14 -59.83 39.02
CA ALA A 726 -47.22 -60.70 39.75
C ALA A 726 -47.72 -60.98 41.18
N ASN A 727 -48.30 -59.95 41.82
CA ASN A 727 -48.82 -60.03 43.18
C ASN A 727 -50.27 -60.54 43.26
N ASN A 728 -51.00 -60.65 42.13
CA ASN A 728 -52.42 -61.05 42.08
C ASN A 728 -52.72 -62.03 40.92
N PRO A 729 -52.23 -63.29 40.98
CA PRO A 729 -52.33 -64.24 39.87
C PRO A 729 -53.76 -64.67 39.51
N GLN A 730 -54.69 -64.62 40.46
CA GLN A 730 -56.12 -64.89 40.25
C GLN A 730 -56.76 -63.94 39.22
N ALA A 731 -56.30 -62.69 39.17
CA ALA A 731 -56.78 -61.70 38.20
C ALA A 731 -56.34 -62.04 36.76
N ARG A 732 -55.19 -62.70 36.60
CA ARG A 732 -54.64 -63.09 35.29
C ARG A 732 -55.47 -64.19 34.62
N LEU A 733 -55.93 -65.16 35.42
CA LEU A 733 -56.84 -66.23 34.95
C LEU A 733 -58.18 -65.66 34.48
N ARG A 734 -58.75 -64.74 35.25
CA ARG A 734 -60.02 -64.07 34.90
C ARG A 734 -59.91 -63.25 33.61
N SER A 735 -58.81 -62.52 33.40
CA SER A 735 -58.58 -61.75 32.17
C SER A 735 -58.32 -62.64 30.94
N SER A 736 -57.73 -63.82 31.12
CA SER A 736 -57.53 -64.78 30.02
C SER A 736 -58.85 -65.36 29.51
N GLN A 737 -59.80 -65.63 30.41
CA GLN A 737 -61.14 -66.11 30.05
C GLN A 737 -61.89 -65.08 29.19
N ILE A 738 -61.88 -63.82 29.61
CA ILE A 738 -62.53 -62.70 28.91
C ILE A 738 -61.87 -62.44 27.54
N ALA A 739 -60.55 -62.60 27.43
CA ALA A 739 -59.85 -62.40 26.15
C ALA A 739 -60.24 -63.45 25.10
N LYS A 740 -60.50 -64.70 25.50
CA LYS A 740 -60.98 -65.75 24.58
C LYS A 740 -62.39 -65.42 24.06
N GLU A 741 -63.28 -64.94 24.94
CA GLU A 741 -64.64 -64.51 24.57
C GLU A 741 -64.64 -63.29 23.61
N GLN A 742 -63.62 -62.43 23.68
CA GLN A 742 -63.51 -61.26 22.80
C GLN A 742 -63.05 -61.59 21.37
N TRP A 743 -62.29 -62.66 21.16
CA TRP A 743 -61.78 -63.05 19.83
C TRP A 743 -62.84 -63.77 18.97
N ASP A 744 -63.87 -64.32 19.61
CA ASP A 744 -65.04 -64.87 18.91
C ASP A 744 -66.06 -63.78 18.51
N ASN A 745 -65.83 -62.52 18.91
CA ASN A 745 -66.70 -61.39 18.58
C ASN A 745 -66.36 -60.78 17.21
N GLN A 746 -67.12 -61.17 16.18
CA GLN A 746 -66.99 -60.69 14.79
C GLN A 746 -67.06 -59.16 14.64
N THR A 747 -67.77 -58.47 15.54
CA THR A 747 -67.88 -57.00 15.56
C THR A 747 -66.54 -56.33 15.87
N LEU A 748 -65.75 -56.95 16.75
CA LEU A 748 -64.46 -56.45 17.20
C LEU A 748 -63.36 -56.65 16.14
N LEU A 749 -63.43 -57.74 15.37
CA LEU A 749 -62.52 -57.99 14.24
C LEU A 749 -62.73 -57.01 13.09
N LYS A 750 -63.99 -56.60 12.84
CA LYS A 750 -64.34 -55.58 11.84
C LYS A 750 -63.77 -54.21 12.20
N TRP A 751 -63.82 -53.84 13.47
CA TRP A 751 -63.24 -52.60 14.00
C TRP A 751 -61.72 -52.54 13.84
N ARG A 752 -61.00 -53.65 14.05
CA ARG A 752 -59.55 -53.71 13.89
C ARG A 752 -59.09 -53.47 12.44
N ARG A 753 -59.86 -53.95 11.46
CA ARG A 753 -59.59 -53.69 10.03
C ARG A 753 -59.74 -52.20 9.68
N GLN A 754 -60.61 -51.49 10.40
CA GLN A 754 -60.87 -50.05 10.25
C GLN A 754 -59.73 -49.19 10.83
N LYS A 755 -59.09 -49.62 11.92
CA LYS A 755 -57.95 -48.92 12.53
C LYS A 755 -56.68 -48.89 11.68
N THR A 756 -56.45 -49.87 10.81
CA THR A 756 -55.32 -49.86 9.86
C THR A 756 -55.46 -48.77 8.79
N GLN A 757 -56.69 -48.41 8.41
CA GLN A 757 -56.97 -47.25 7.54
C GLN A 757 -56.60 -45.92 8.20
N GLU A 758 -56.55 -45.84 9.53
CA GLU A 758 -56.25 -44.63 10.27
C GLU A 758 -54.74 -44.31 10.36
N GLN A 759 -53.85 -45.21 9.90
CA GLN A 759 -52.40 -44.94 9.82
C GLN A 759 -52.00 -43.97 8.68
N TRP A 760 -52.94 -43.58 7.81
CA TRP A 760 -52.78 -42.48 6.87
C TRP A 760 -53.01 -41.13 7.56
N THR A 761 -52.05 -40.72 8.39
CA THR A 761 -52.19 -39.51 9.20
C THR A 761 -52.05 -38.21 8.37
N PRO A 762 -52.79 -37.15 8.72
CA PRO A 762 -52.72 -35.83 8.07
C PRO A 762 -51.30 -35.27 7.97
N GLU A 763 -50.45 -35.52 8.97
CA GLU A 763 -49.08 -35.00 9.02
C GLU A 763 -48.17 -35.54 7.91
N PHE A 764 -48.32 -36.82 7.56
CA PHE A 764 -47.63 -37.44 6.44
C PHE A 764 -48.13 -36.90 5.08
N ARG A 765 -49.44 -36.58 5.00
CA ARG A 765 -50.02 -35.89 3.84
C ARG A 765 -49.51 -34.45 3.71
N THR A 766 -49.41 -33.69 4.79
CA THR A 766 -48.90 -32.31 4.78
C THR A 766 -47.42 -32.20 4.45
N LYS A 767 -46.55 -33.08 4.96
CA LYS A 767 -45.10 -33.04 4.63
C LYS A 767 -44.83 -33.31 3.15
N ARG A 768 -45.57 -34.24 2.56
CA ARG A 768 -45.44 -34.57 1.13
C ARG A 768 -46.09 -33.53 0.23
N LEU A 769 -47.20 -32.91 0.67
CA LEU A 769 -47.86 -31.81 -0.05
C LEU A 769 -47.01 -30.52 -0.06
N ALA A 770 -46.31 -30.21 1.04
CA ALA A 770 -45.43 -29.05 1.14
C ALA A 770 -44.25 -29.12 0.15
N ALA A 771 -43.58 -30.27 0.05
CA ALA A 771 -42.47 -30.47 -0.88
C ALA A 771 -42.91 -30.39 -2.36
N LEU A 772 -44.10 -30.91 -2.65
CA LEU A 772 -44.69 -30.83 -3.99
C LEU A 772 -45.03 -29.37 -4.36
N ASN A 773 -45.69 -28.64 -3.45
CA ASN A 773 -46.07 -27.23 -3.65
C ASN A 773 -44.85 -26.32 -3.88
N GLN A 774 -43.75 -26.53 -3.17
CA GLN A 774 -42.52 -25.74 -3.36
C GLN A 774 -41.91 -25.95 -4.76
N THR A 775 -42.02 -27.16 -5.30
CA THR A 775 -41.50 -27.51 -6.64
C THR A 775 -42.34 -26.86 -7.74
N TYR A 776 -43.68 -26.90 -7.62
CA TYR A 776 -44.58 -26.23 -8.55
C TYR A 776 -44.44 -24.72 -8.54
N TYR A 777 -44.21 -24.11 -7.36
CA TYR A 777 -44.05 -22.67 -7.24
C TYR A 777 -42.84 -22.15 -8.03
N ARG A 778 -41.67 -22.76 -7.81
CA ARG A 778 -40.39 -22.32 -8.39
C ARG A 778 -40.33 -22.47 -9.91
N LYS A 779 -40.82 -23.58 -10.45
CA LYS A 779 -40.83 -23.79 -11.90
C LYS A 779 -41.81 -22.85 -12.62
N THR A 780 -42.97 -22.61 -12.00
CA THR A 780 -44.02 -21.79 -12.62
C THR A 780 -43.64 -20.29 -12.61
N ILE A 781 -43.06 -19.77 -11.51
CA ILE A 781 -42.68 -18.34 -11.42
C ILE A 781 -41.53 -17.97 -12.38
N ALA A 782 -40.57 -18.89 -12.59
CA ALA A 782 -39.46 -18.69 -13.51
C ALA A 782 -39.91 -18.66 -14.99
N ALA A 783 -40.85 -19.54 -15.37
CA ALA A 783 -41.39 -19.57 -16.73
C ALA A 783 -42.29 -18.37 -17.04
N LEU A 784 -43.00 -17.84 -16.04
CA LEU A 784 -43.78 -16.59 -16.16
C LEU A 784 -42.87 -15.37 -16.35
N LYS A 785 -41.76 -15.29 -15.61
CA LYS A 785 -40.78 -14.21 -15.75
C LYS A 785 -40.09 -14.22 -17.11
N GLN A 786 -39.78 -15.40 -17.65
CA GLN A 786 -39.17 -15.53 -18.96
C GLN A 786 -40.05 -14.93 -20.08
N ILE A 787 -41.36 -15.16 -20.02
CA ILE A 787 -42.31 -14.67 -21.03
C ILE A 787 -42.60 -13.18 -20.87
N GLU A 788 -42.60 -12.66 -19.63
CA GLU A 788 -42.62 -11.21 -19.37
C GLU A 788 -41.43 -10.49 -20.01
N VAL A 789 -40.23 -11.09 -19.95
CA VAL A 789 -39.01 -10.50 -20.52
C VAL A 789 -39.00 -10.60 -22.05
N GLU A 790 -39.45 -11.71 -22.63
CA GLU A 790 -39.47 -11.92 -24.09
C GLU A 790 -40.53 -11.05 -24.82
N GLN A 791 -41.66 -10.78 -24.18
CA GLN A 791 -42.79 -10.01 -24.76
C GLN A 791 -42.85 -8.56 -24.23
N GLY A 792 -41.97 -8.17 -23.31
CA GLY A 792 -41.90 -6.83 -22.70
C GLY A 792 -42.98 -6.54 -21.64
N THR A 793 -44.02 -7.38 -21.56
CA THR A 793 -45.05 -7.38 -20.52
C THR A 793 -45.49 -8.82 -20.27
N LEU A 794 -46.07 -9.11 -19.09
CA LEU A 794 -46.50 -10.45 -18.74
C LEU A 794 -47.73 -10.87 -19.58
N ASP A 795 -47.49 -11.43 -20.77
CA ASP A 795 -48.53 -11.98 -21.64
C ASP A 795 -48.92 -13.40 -21.21
N LEU A 796 -50.09 -13.49 -20.59
CA LEU A 796 -50.66 -14.73 -20.07
C LEU A 796 -51.08 -15.71 -21.19
N ASN A 797 -51.40 -15.21 -22.38
CA ASN A 797 -51.75 -16.05 -23.53
C ASN A 797 -50.49 -16.70 -24.12
N ALA A 798 -49.42 -15.93 -24.27
CA ALA A 798 -48.11 -16.45 -24.68
C ALA A 798 -47.59 -17.51 -23.68
N TYR A 799 -47.78 -17.26 -22.37
CA TYR A 799 -47.47 -18.25 -21.33
C TYR A 799 -48.29 -19.53 -21.44
N GLN A 800 -49.59 -19.40 -21.75
CA GLN A 800 -50.46 -20.54 -21.93
C GLN A 800 -50.05 -21.37 -23.17
N GLU A 801 -49.67 -20.74 -24.26
CA GLU A 801 -49.14 -21.43 -25.45
C GLU A 801 -47.80 -22.12 -25.17
N PHE A 802 -46.87 -21.45 -24.49
CA PHE A 802 -45.58 -22.04 -24.08
C PHE A 802 -45.77 -23.30 -23.23
N ARG A 803 -46.70 -23.25 -22.27
CA ARG A 803 -47.04 -24.38 -21.40
C ARG A 803 -47.65 -25.55 -22.19
N LEU A 804 -48.51 -25.26 -23.17
CA LEU A 804 -49.13 -26.29 -24.02
C LEU A 804 -48.12 -26.94 -24.99
N LYS A 805 -47.15 -26.15 -25.48
CA LYS A 805 -46.08 -26.59 -26.38
C LYS A 805 -45.05 -27.47 -25.67
N THR A 806 -44.64 -27.09 -24.45
CA THR A 806 -43.64 -27.83 -23.65
C THR A 806 -44.21 -29.09 -23.00
N LYS A 807 -45.54 -29.18 -22.77
CA LYS A 807 -46.24 -30.31 -22.14
C LYS A 807 -45.71 -30.72 -20.76
N ASP A 808 -44.93 -29.87 -20.08
CA ASP A 808 -44.44 -30.14 -18.72
C ASP A 808 -45.59 -30.05 -17.71
N LYS A 809 -45.91 -31.18 -17.07
CA LYS A 809 -46.98 -31.29 -16.08
C LYS A 809 -46.66 -30.59 -14.75
N SER A 810 -45.42 -30.11 -14.57
CA SER A 810 -44.97 -29.36 -13.39
C SER A 810 -45.14 -27.85 -13.50
N LEU A 811 -45.58 -27.33 -14.66
CA LEU A 811 -45.95 -25.93 -14.84
C LEU A 811 -47.45 -25.74 -14.60
N LEU A 812 -47.82 -24.82 -13.71
CA LEU A 812 -49.22 -24.52 -13.42
C LEU A 812 -49.77 -23.48 -14.40
N ARG A 813 -51.09 -23.44 -14.59
CA ARG A 813 -51.73 -22.31 -15.28
C ARG A 813 -51.65 -21.07 -14.38
N PHE A 814 -51.62 -19.88 -14.97
CA PHE A 814 -51.41 -18.64 -14.21
C PHE A 814 -52.49 -18.39 -13.16
N ASP A 815 -53.76 -18.59 -13.53
CA ASP A 815 -54.92 -18.56 -12.62
C ASP A 815 -54.75 -19.51 -11.43
N SER A 816 -54.28 -20.73 -11.70
CA SER A 816 -54.08 -21.78 -10.70
C SER A 816 -52.87 -21.52 -9.83
N PHE A 817 -51.82 -20.91 -10.38
CA PHE A 817 -50.62 -20.48 -9.66
C PHE A 817 -50.94 -19.31 -8.73
N CYS A 818 -51.68 -18.33 -9.24
CA CYS A 818 -52.18 -17.19 -8.50
C CYS A 818 -53.10 -17.62 -7.36
N GLN A 819 -54.08 -18.48 -7.65
CA GLN A 819 -54.98 -19.04 -6.65
C GLN A 819 -54.24 -19.83 -5.58
N ARG A 820 -53.23 -20.61 -5.97
CA ARG A 820 -52.55 -21.53 -5.07
C ARG A 820 -51.52 -20.86 -4.16
N TYR A 821 -50.84 -19.80 -4.62
CA TYR A 821 -49.73 -19.19 -3.87
C TYR A 821 -49.91 -17.71 -3.55
N PHE A 822 -50.90 -17.05 -4.13
CA PHE A 822 -51.15 -15.63 -3.98
C PHE A 822 -52.63 -15.33 -3.77
N GLU A 823 -53.41 -16.30 -3.28
CA GLU A 823 -54.82 -16.14 -2.91
C GLU A 823 -55.73 -15.62 -4.03
N SER A 824 -55.40 -15.94 -5.28
CA SER A 824 -56.07 -15.47 -6.51
C SER A 824 -55.89 -13.97 -6.77
N ASP A 825 -55.01 -13.29 -6.03
CA ASP A 825 -54.65 -11.89 -6.26
C ASP A 825 -53.62 -11.79 -7.38
N THR A 826 -54.13 -11.52 -8.58
CA THR A 826 -53.32 -11.44 -9.80
C THR A 826 -52.26 -10.36 -9.74
N ASN A 827 -52.52 -9.27 -9.01
CA ASN A 827 -51.56 -8.18 -8.88
C ASN A 827 -50.36 -8.61 -8.02
N LYS A 828 -50.58 -9.34 -6.92
CA LYS A 828 -49.49 -9.88 -6.09
C LYS A 828 -48.71 -10.99 -6.77
N ALA A 829 -49.37 -11.82 -7.58
CA ALA A 829 -48.67 -12.82 -8.37
C ALA A 829 -47.78 -12.16 -9.44
N CYS A 830 -48.28 -11.12 -10.12
CA CYS A 830 -47.50 -10.32 -11.05
C CYS A 830 -46.35 -9.58 -10.35
N GLU A 831 -46.59 -9.01 -9.18
CA GLU A 831 -45.57 -8.33 -8.37
C GLU A 831 -44.49 -9.30 -7.86
N ALA A 832 -44.86 -10.52 -7.45
CA ALA A 832 -43.90 -11.54 -7.06
C ALA A 832 -43.07 -12.08 -8.23
N VAL A 833 -43.66 -12.14 -9.44
CA VAL A 833 -42.91 -12.41 -10.69
C VAL A 833 -41.97 -11.24 -11.00
N ALA A 834 -42.41 -10.00 -10.77
CA ALA A 834 -41.60 -8.80 -10.95
C ALA A 834 -40.41 -8.71 -9.97
N ASN A 835 -40.57 -9.24 -8.74
CA ASN A 835 -39.63 -9.10 -7.60
C ASN A 835 -38.70 -10.31 -7.32
N TYR A 836 -38.68 -11.36 -8.16
CA TYR A 836 -37.85 -12.56 -7.95
C TYR A 836 -36.35 -12.30 -8.25
N ASN A 837 -35.61 -11.62 -7.33
CA ASN A 837 -34.41 -10.86 -7.75
C ASN A 837 -33.15 -10.83 -6.83
N HIS A 838 -31.96 -10.90 -7.46
CA HIS A 838 -30.75 -10.02 -7.36
C HIS A 838 -29.61 -10.56 -8.27
N ARG A 839 -29.95 -10.84 -9.52
CA ARG A 839 -29.08 -11.22 -10.62
C ARG A 839 -29.02 -10.07 -11.62
N ILE A 840 -27.90 -9.98 -12.32
CA ILE A 840 -27.74 -9.01 -13.39
C ILE A 840 -28.55 -9.47 -14.60
N VAL A 841 -29.45 -8.64 -15.10
CA VAL A 841 -30.22 -8.95 -16.32
C VAL A 841 -29.43 -8.55 -17.55
N LYS A 842 -28.80 -7.37 -17.51
CA LYS A 842 -28.15 -6.79 -18.68
C LYS A 842 -27.04 -5.83 -18.25
N ILE A 843 -25.95 -5.82 -19.03
CA ILE A 843 -24.88 -4.83 -18.91
C ILE A 843 -24.72 -4.19 -20.27
N GLU A 844 -24.82 -2.87 -20.33
CA GLU A 844 -24.79 -2.09 -21.56
C GLU A 844 -23.67 -1.05 -21.48
N ARG A 845 -22.85 -0.95 -22.51
CA ARG A 845 -21.93 0.19 -22.65
C ARG A 845 -22.74 1.37 -23.18
N LEU A 846 -22.68 2.50 -22.49
CA LEU A 846 -23.30 3.73 -22.96
C LEU A 846 -22.32 4.50 -23.83
N GLU A 847 -22.79 5.03 -24.97
CA GLU A 847 -21.99 5.93 -25.81
C GLU A 847 -21.86 7.31 -25.17
N GLU A 848 -22.86 7.71 -24.39
CA GLU A 848 -22.88 8.93 -23.61
C GLU A 848 -21.90 8.85 -22.44
N ARG A 849 -21.24 9.97 -22.19
CA ARG A 849 -20.31 10.15 -21.09
C ARG A 849 -20.92 11.07 -20.05
N VAL A 850 -20.76 10.71 -18.78
CA VAL A 850 -21.41 11.40 -17.65
C VAL A 850 -20.39 11.79 -16.59
N ASP A 851 -20.72 12.79 -15.80
CA ASP A 851 -19.94 13.13 -14.62
C ASP A 851 -20.21 12.09 -13.53
N VAL A 852 -19.13 11.50 -13.01
CA VAL A 852 -19.22 10.44 -12.00
C VAL A 852 -18.76 10.94 -10.64
N TYR A 853 -19.39 10.38 -9.62
CA TYR A 853 -19.33 10.77 -8.23
C TYR A 853 -18.90 9.58 -7.38
N ASP A 854 -18.35 9.87 -6.21
CA ASP A 854 -18.02 8.85 -5.23
C ASP A 854 -18.21 9.41 -3.82
N ILE A 855 -18.42 8.50 -2.87
CA ILE A 855 -18.50 8.79 -1.44
C ILE A 855 -17.52 7.91 -0.67
N GLU A 856 -17.05 8.40 0.46
CA GLU A 856 -16.08 7.67 1.28
C GLU A 856 -16.72 7.17 2.58
N VAL A 857 -16.47 5.89 2.87
CA VAL A 857 -16.92 5.16 4.05
C VAL A 857 -15.67 4.58 4.75
N PRO A 858 -15.17 5.22 5.82
CA PRO A 858 -13.79 5.03 6.32
C PRO A 858 -13.41 3.64 6.86
N HIS A 859 -14.37 2.87 7.38
CA HIS A 859 -14.05 1.64 8.13
C HIS A 859 -14.33 0.36 7.36
N THR A 860 -15.42 0.32 6.60
CA THR A 860 -15.88 -0.88 5.91
C THR A 860 -15.62 -0.82 4.41
N HIS A 861 -15.33 0.36 3.85
CA HIS A 861 -15.05 0.59 2.43
C HIS A 861 -16.09 -0.03 1.47
N ASN A 862 -17.34 -0.11 1.91
CA ASN A 862 -18.47 -0.49 1.08
C ASN A 862 -19.73 0.22 1.60
N PHE A 863 -20.71 0.38 0.72
CA PHE A 863 -21.99 0.98 1.07
C PHE A 863 -23.12 0.36 0.25
N ALA A 864 -24.34 0.51 0.75
CA ALA A 864 -25.53 0.05 0.05
C ALA A 864 -26.16 1.14 -0.82
N LEU A 865 -26.47 0.78 -2.06
CA LEU A 865 -27.31 1.58 -2.94
C LEU A 865 -28.79 1.37 -2.63
N ALA A 866 -29.64 2.34 -2.95
CA ALA A 866 -31.08 2.23 -2.82
C ALA A 866 -31.68 1.15 -3.74
N SER A 867 -30.94 0.73 -4.77
CA SER A 867 -31.24 -0.42 -5.63
C SER A 867 -31.16 -1.77 -4.89
N GLY A 868 -30.72 -1.78 -3.63
CA GLY A 868 -30.80 -2.93 -2.74
C GLY A 868 -29.56 -3.83 -2.77
N ILE A 869 -28.40 -3.30 -3.15
CA ILE A 869 -27.14 -4.06 -3.23
C ILE A 869 -25.97 -3.30 -2.59
N PHE A 870 -24.92 -4.02 -2.19
CA PHE A 870 -23.67 -3.45 -1.68
C PHE A 870 -22.59 -3.32 -2.75
N VAL A 871 -21.87 -2.20 -2.74
CA VAL A 871 -20.82 -1.84 -3.71
C VAL A 871 -19.56 -1.35 -2.99
N HIS A 872 -18.40 -1.42 -3.66
CA HIS A 872 -17.10 -1.08 -3.10
C HIS A 872 -16.83 0.44 -3.13
N ASN A 873 -15.90 0.89 -2.29
CA ASN A 873 -15.43 2.27 -2.20
C ASN A 873 -14.00 2.42 -2.81
N SER A 874 -13.67 3.51 -3.52
CA SER A 874 -12.39 3.67 -4.27
C SER A 874 -11.10 3.49 -3.43
N ALA A 875 -10.05 2.87 -4.00
CA ALA A 875 -8.74 2.59 -3.38
C ALA A 875 -7.78 3.81 -3.21
N LYS A 876 -8.20 5.04 -3.49
CA LYS A 876 -7.45 6.28 -3.12
C LYS A 876 -7.34 6.52 -1.58
N GLN A 877 -7.65 5.52 -0.76
CA GLN A 877 -8.06 5.65 0.65
C GLN A 877 -7.12 5.00 1.67
N GLY A 878 -6.04 4.32 1.23
CA GLY A 878 -5.02 3.80 2.15
C GLY A 878 -4.01 4.85 2.65
N ARG A 879 -4.16 6.14 2.30
CA ARG A 879 -3.20 7.21 2.61
C ARG A 879 -3.66 8.06 3.80
N ASP A 880 -2.73 8.59 4.58
CA ASP A 880 -3.03 9.70 5.48
C ASP A 880 -3.11 11.01 4.66
N ARG A 881 -4.32 11.50 4.45
CA ARG A 881 -4.60 12.70 3.66
C ARG A 881 -4.03 13.98 4.26
N ARG A 882 -3.62 13.98 5.53
CA ARG A 882 -2.97 15.13 6.15
C ARG A 882 -1.69 15.48 5.40
N PHE A 883 -0.88 14.49 5.09
CA PHE A 883 0.49 14.72 4.58
C PHE A 883 0.87 13.88 3.37
N GLN A 884 0.11 12.86 2.97
CA GLN A 884 0.43 12.02 1.81
C GLN A 884 -0.47 12.38 0.62
N ALA A 885 0.11 12.74 -0.52
CA ALA A 885 -0.50 12.95 -1.83
C ALA A 885 -0.39 11.69 -2.72
N ILE A 886 -1.28 11.53 -3.70
CA ILE A 886 -1.19 10.44 -4.70
C ILE A 886 -1.31 11.04 -6.11
N LEU A 887 -0.36 10.71 -6.98
CA LEU A 887 -0.40 10.99 -8.40
C LEU A 887 -0.43 9.68 -9.19
N PRO A 888 -1.58 9.30 -9.78
CA PRO A 888 -1.67 8.14 -10.65
C PRO A 888 -1.05 8.43 -12.03
N LEU A 889 -0.31 7.45 -12.54
CA LEU A 889 0.36 7.47 -13.83
C LEU A 889 -0.37 6.54 -14.80
N ARG A 890 -0.72 7.05 -15.98
CA ARG A 890 -1.47 6.28 -16.97
C ARG A 890 -0.53 5.62 -17.97
N GLY A 891 -0.38 4.31 -17.83
CA GLY A 891 0.49 3.52 -18.70
C GLY A 891 1.97 3.86 -18.50
N LYS A 892 2.80 3.45 -19.46
CA LYS A 892 4.25 3.65 -19.41
C LYS A 892 4.59 5.11 -19.68
N ILE A 893 5.46 5.67 -18.83
CA ILE A 893 5.96 7.04 -18.97
C ILE A 893 6.85 7.15 -20.21
N LEU A 894 6.85 8.34 -20.83
CA LEU A 894 7.73 8.65 -21.94
C LEU A 894 9.19 8.56 -21.48
N ASN A 895 9.98 7.75 -22.19
CA ASN A 895 11.42 7.68 -21.95
C ASN A 895 12.08 9.01 -22.37
N ILE A 896 12.51 9.80 -21.38
CA ILE A 896 13.09 11.12 -21.65
C ILE A 896 14.54 11.08 -22.12
N GLU A 897 15.25 9.95 -21.98
CA GLU A 897 16.61 9.78 -22.53
C GLU A 897 16.63 9.97 -24.06
N LYS A 898 15.56 9.51 -24.72
CA LYS A 898 15.41 9.44 -26.18
C LYS A 898 14.69 10.65 -26.80
N THR A 899 14.37 11.64 -25.98
CA THR A 899 13.30 12.59 -26.31
C THR A 899 13.80 14.01 -26.17
N ASP A 900 13.67 14.78 -27.26
CA ASP A 900 13.91 16.21 -27.27
C ASP A 900 12.96 16.95 -26.31
N ASP A 901 13.43 18.06 -25.74
CA ASP A 901 12.66 18.83 -24.75
C ASP A 901 11.27 19.24 -25.25
N SER A 902 11.08 19.49 -26.55
CA SER A 902 9.78 19.88 -27.09
C SER A 902 8.71 18.78 -26.92
N LYS A 903 9.11 17.50 -27.09
CA LYS A 903 8.23 16.35 -26.89
C LYS A 903 7.99 16.08 -25.41
N ILE A 904 8.97 16.33 -24.55
CA ILE A 904 8.82 16.25 -23.08
C ILE A 904 7.69 17.20 -22.63
N TYR A 905 7.69 18.45 -23.09
CA TYR A 905 6.66 19.44 -22.70
C TYR A 905 5.28 19.19 -23.34
N LYS A 906 5.20 18.45 -24.45
CA LYS A 906 3.93 18.04 -25.07
C LYS A 906 3.29 16.82 -24.39
N ASN A 907 4.03 16.08 -23.59
CA ASN A 907 3.53 14.88 -22.94
C ASN A 907 2.73 15.22 -21.67
N ASN A 908 1.45 14.84 -21.65
CA ASN A 908 0.53 15.15 -20.56
C ASN A 908 0.94 14.52 -19.21
N GLU A 909 1.53 13.32 -19.20
CA GLU A 909 1.96 12.63 -17.98
C GLU A 909 3.16 13.33 -17.35
N ILE A 910 4.15 13.69 -18.18
CA ILE A 910 5.32 14.47 -17.75
C ILE A 910 4.92 15.87 -17.29
N GLN A 911 4.04 16.56 -18.03
CA GLN A 911 3.49 17.85 -17.60
C GLN A 911 2.77 17.74 -16.25
N SER A 912 1.99 16.69 -16.06
CA SER A 912 1.34 16.43 -14.77
C SER A 912 2.36 16.21 -13.66
N LEU A 913 3.46 15.48 -13.89
CA LEU A 913 4.53 15.27 -12.91
C LEU A 913 5.25 16.58 -12.56
N ILE A 914 5.69 17.35 -13.56
CA ILE A 914 6.36 18.64 -13.37
C ILE A 914 5.47 19.59 -12.56
N THR A 915 4.20 19.69 -12.95
CA THR A 915 3.22 20.56 -12.30
C THR A 915 2.84 20.03 -10.92
N ALA A 916 2.78 18.71 -10.72
CA ALA A 916 2.50 18.06 -9.44
C ALA A 916 3.62 18.31 -8.42
N LEU A 917 4.87 18.24 -8.83
CA LEU A 917 6.01 18.35 -7.93
C LEU A 917 6.48 19.80 -7.75
N GLY A 918 6.23 20.68 -8.72
CA GLY A 918 6.76 22.04 -8.72
C GLY A 918 8.20 22.13 -9.20
N LEU A 919 8.61 21.28 -10.15
CA LEU A 919 10.02 21.15 -10.57
C LEU A 919 10.54 22.32 -11.44
N GLY A 920 9.69 23.29 -11.76
CA GLY A 920 10.06 24.38 -12.67
C GLY A 920 10.40 23.88 -14.07
N VAL A 921 11.34 24.57 -14.73
CA VAL A 921 11.80 24.24 -16.08
C VAL A 921 13.13 23.49 -16.00
N LYS A 922 13.32 22.50 -16.88
CA LYS A 922 14.60 21.79 -17.05
C LYS A 922 15.72 22.81 -17.35
N GLY A 923 16.80 22.77 -16.57
CA GLY A 923 17.93 23.70 -16.67
C GLY A 923 17.83 24.96 -15.79
N GLU A 924 16.73 25.19 -15.08
CA GLU A 924 16.74 26.20 -14.01
C GLU A 924 17.44 25.65 -12.76
N GLU A 925 18.14 26.53 -12.03
CA GLU A 925 18.71 26.16 -10.72
C GLU A 925 17.59 25.60 -9.84
N PHE A 926 17.85 24.42 -9.28
CA PHE A 926 16.89 23.75 -8.42
C PHE A 926 16.69 24.55 -7.14
N ASP A 927 15.45 24.94 -6.88
CA ASP A 927 15.04 25.63 -5.67
C ASP A 927 14.16 24.69 -4.84
N SER A 928 14.74 24.16 -3.74
CA SER A 928 14.02 23.27 -2.83
C SER A 928 12.79 23.94 -2.21
N THR A 929 12.73 25.27 -2.14
CA THR A 929 11.57 25.99 -1.58
C THR A 929 10.34 25.95 -2.49
N GLN A 930 10.53 25.68 -3.79
CA GLN A 930 9.45 25.54 -4.77
C GLN A 930 8.93 24.09 -4.87
N LEU A 931 9.70 23.13 -4.32
CA LEU A 931 9.29 21.73 -4.27
C LEU A 931 8.12 21.56 -3.31
N ARG A 932 7.04 20.93 -3.78
CA ARG A 932 5.82 20.79 -2.95
C ARG A 932 5.84 19.62 -1.99
N TYR A 933 6.67 18.62 -2.23
CA TYR A 933 6.77 17.40 -1.43
C TYR A 933 8.25 17.01 -1.28
N HIS A 934 8.78 17.01 -0.06
CA HIS A 934 10.16 16.57 0.20
C HIS A 934 10.31 15.05 0.19
N ARG A 935 9.21 14.27 0.10
CA ARG A 935 9.30 12.82 -0.11
C ARG A 935 8.49 12.41 -1.32
N ILE A 936 9.19 12.06 -2.38
CA ILE A 936 8.61 11.55 -3.62
C ILE A 936 8.81 10.04 -3.61
N ILE A 937 7.71 9.29 -3.43
CA ILE A 937 7.72 7.84 -3.25
C ILE A 937 7.21 7.17 -4.52
N ILE A 938 8.06 6.39 -5.18
CA ILE A 938 7.69 5.56 -6.32
C ILE A 938 7.08 4.27 -5.78
N MET A 939 5.80 4.04 -6.08
CA MET A 939 5.06 2.87 -5.62
C MET A 939 4.44 2.16 -6.83
N THR A 940 5.21 1.25 -7.41
CA THR A 940 4.86 0.44 -8.59
C THR A 940 4.58 -1.00 -8.18
N ASP A 941 3.91 -1.76 -9.06
CA ASP A 941 3.66 -3.18 -8.84
C ASP A 941 4.98 -3.99 -8.82
N ALA A 942 4.99 -5.11 -8.10
CA ALA A 942 6.12 -6.04 -8.01
C ALA A 942 6.10 -7.01 -9.20
N ASP A 943 6.10 -6.45 -10.40
CA ASP A 943 6.12 -7.20 -11.66
C ASP A 943 7.05 -6.54 -12.68
N VAL A 944 7.10 -7.12 -13.89
CA VAL A 944 7.96 -6.64 -14.98
C VAL A 944 7.56 -5.25 -15.49
N ASP A 945 6.28 -4.90 -15.45
CA ASP A 945 5.79 -3.60 -15.94
C ASP A 945 6.04 -2.50 -14.90
N GLY A 946 5.84 -2.80 -13.62
CA GLY A 946 6.19 -1.93 -12.50
C GLY A 946 7.69 -1.66 -12.42
N ALA A 947 8.54 -2.68 -12.60
CA ALA A 947 9.99 -2.50 -12.68
C ALA A 947 10.40 -1.57 -13.85
N HIS A 948 9.72 -1.69 -14.99
CA HIS A 948 9.95 -0.84 -16.15
C HIS A 948 9.51 0.62 -15.88
N ILE A 949 8.33 0.84 -15.30
CA ILE A 949 7.85 2.18 -14.93
C ILE A 949 8.77 2.83 -13.89
N ARG A 950 9.22 2.06 -12.89
CA ARG A 950 10.21 2.51 -11.92
C ARG A 950 11.50 2.97 -12.61
N THR A 951 12.01 2.21 -13.57
CA THR A 951 13.21 2.58 -14.34
C THR A 951 12.98 3.87 -15.13
N LEU A 952 11.82 4.03 -15.77
CA LEU A 952 11.45 5.25 -16.50
C LEU A 952 11.35 6.47 -15.58
N LEU A 953 10.77 6.33 -14.39
CA LEU A 953 10.69 7.40 -13.38
C LEU A 953 12.07 7.79 -12.85
N LEU A 954 12.93 6.82 -12.54
CA LEU A 954 14.30 7.08 -12.11
C LEU A 954 15.09 7.81 -13.20
N THR A 955 14.94 7.39 -14.46
CA THR A 955 15.51 8.09 -15.62
C THR A 955 14.98 9.51 -15.72
N PHE A 956 13.68 9.70 -15.51
CA PHE A 956 13.05 11.03 -15.50
C PHE A 956 13.68 11.94 -14.43
N PHE A 957 13.74 11.50 -13.18
CA PHE A 957 14.32 12.32 -12.10
C PHE A 957 15.80 12.59 -12.32
N TYR A 958 16.57 11.58 -12.75
CA TYR A 958 18.01 11.72 -12.99
C TYR A 958 18.33 12.72 -14.11
N ARG A 959 17.56 12.71 -15.21
CA ARG A 959 17.81 13.56 -16.39
C ARG A 959 17.10 14.91 -16.36
N TYR A 960 15.95 15.01 -15.70
CA TYR A 960 15.19 16.26 -15.64
C TYR A 960 15.65 17.18 -14.51
N GLN A 961 15.87 16.61 -13.31
CA GLN A 961 16.30 17.37 -12.14
C GLN A 961 17.13 16.50 -11.18
N LYS A 962 18.42 16.33 -11.52
CA LYS A 962 19.36 15.48 -10.79
C LYS A 962 19.48 15.85 -9.30
N ALA A 963 19.31 17.12 -8.96
CA ALA A 963 19.35 17.62 -7.59
C ALA A 963 18.35 16.90 -6.66
N LEU A 964 17.19 16.48 -7.18
CA LEU A 964 16.20 15.74 -6.37
C LEU A 964 16.75 14.43 -5.81
N VAL A 965 17.60 13.75 -6.59
CA VAL A 965 18.22 12.49 -6.19
C VAL A 965 19.43 12.75 -5.30
N GLN A 966 20.22 13.78 -5.60
CA GLN A 966 21.39 14.17 -4.79
C GLN A 966 21.02 14.64 -3.39
N GLU A 967 19.96 15.43 -3.26
CA GLU A 967 19.44 15.91 -1.97
C GLU A 967 18.57 14.86 -1.23
N GLY A 968 18.32 13.70 -1.85
CA GLY A 968 17.68 12.56 -1.19
C GLY A 968 16.16 12.67 -1.04
N PHE A 969 15.46 13.29 -1.99
CA PHE A 969 14.00 13.41 -1.98
C PHE A 969 13.26 12.22 -2.62
N ILE A 970 13.97 11.34 -3.35
CA ILE A 970 13.38 10.20 -4.08
C ILE A 970 13.48 8.90 -3.26
N TYR A 971 12.35 8.21 -3.13
CA TYR A 971 12.20 6.96 -2.40
C TYR A 971 11.46 5.92 -3.25
N ILE A 972 11.70 4.64 -2.97
CA ILE A 972 10.99 3.50 -3.55
C ILE A 972 10.26 2.78 -2.43
N ALA A 973 8.96 2.54 -2.61
CA ALA A 973 8.15 1.77 -1.69
C ALA A 973 8.46 0.26 -1.81
N CYS A 974 8.45 -0.45 -0.68
CA CYS A 974 8.69 -1.89 -0.62
C CYS A 974 7.44 -2.62 -0.11
N PRO A 975 6.47 -2.94 -0.98
CA PRO A 975 5.32 -3.75 -0.58
C PRO A 975 5.73 -5.21 -0.28
N PRO A 976 4.97 -5.94 0.56
CA PRO A 976 5.24 -7.34 0.85
C PRO A 976 4.95 -8.23 -0.36
N LEU A 977 5.77 -9.26 -0.56
CA LEU A 977 5.60 -10.23 -1.65
C LEU A 977 4.56 -11.31 -1.29
N TYR A 978 4.51 -11.68 0.00
CA TYR A 978 3.67 -12.78 0.48
C TYR A 978 2.84 -12.39 1.69
N LYS A 979 1.64 -12.98 1.77
CA LYS A 979 0.83 -13.06 2.98
C LYS A 979 0.68 -14.53 3.36
N VAL A 980 1.12 -14.87 4.56
CA VAL A 980 1.05 -16.23 5.12
C VAL A 980 -0.01 -16.25 6.20
N GLU A 981 -1.06 -17.04 6.02
CA GLU A 981 -2.16 -17.18 6.97
C GLU A 981 -2.09 -18.53 7.70
N ARG A 982 -2.13 -18.48 9.03
CA ARG A 982 -2.18 -19.67 9.88
C ARG A 982 -3.25 -19.49 10.96
N GLY A 983 -4.37 -20.18 10.80
CA GLY A 983 -5.50 -20.10 11.72
C GLY A 983 -6.12 -18.70 11.75
N ARG A 984 -5.91 -17.95 12.84
CA ARG A 984 -6.38 -16.56 13.00
C ARG A 984 -5.27 -15.51 12.77
N ASN A 985 -4.01 -15.96 12.66
CA ASN A 985 -2.86 -15.08 12.52
C ASN A 985 -2.49 -14.94 11.04
N HIS A 986 -2.00 -13.78 10.66
CA HIS A 986 -1.45 -13.51 9.35
C HIS A 986 -0.09 -12.83 9.49
N TYR A 987 0.81 -13.15 8.58
CA TYR A 987 2.18 -12.65 8.53
C TYR A 987 2.44 -12.13 7.12
N TYR A 988 3.17 -11.02 7.01
CA TYR A 988 3.63 -10.49 5.72
C TYR A 988 5.12 -10.77 5.58
N CYS A 989 5.52 -11.31 4.43
CA CYS A 989 6.93 -11.57 4.12
C CYS A 989 7.33 -10.74 2.90
N TYR A 990 8.49 -10.09 2.99
CA TYR A 990 9.05 -9.20 1.98
C TYR A 990 10.11 -9.89 1.12
N SER A 991 10.51 -11.11 1.46
CA SER A 991 11.44 -11.94 0.67
C SER A 991 11.10 -13.43 0.75
N ASP A 992 11.60 -14.20 -0.22
CA ASP A 992 11.52 -15.67 -0.18
C ASP A 992 12.27 -16.25 1.04
N ARG A 993 13.36 -15.62 1.46
CA ARG A 993 14.12 -16.01 2.65
C ARG A 993 13.28 -15.86 3.91
N GLU A 994 12.56 -14.75 4.07
CA GLU A 994 11.64 -14.55 5.19
C GLU A 994 10.52 -15.58 5.20
N LEU A 995 9.94 -15.87 4.03
CA LEU A 995 8.92 -16.91 3.89
C LEU A 995 9.47 -18.28 4.32
N GLN A 996 10.64 -18.68 3.82
CA GLN A 996 11.27 -19.95 4.18
C GLN A 996 11.62 -20.02 5.67
N ASN A 997 12.14 -18.92 6.24
CA ASN A 997 12.48 -18.84 7.66
C ASN A 997 11.22 -18.98 8.55
N LEU A 998 10.14 -18.27 8.20
CA LEU A 998 8.85 -18.36 8.90
C LEU A 998 8.30 -19.80 8.85
N VAL A 999 8.33 -20.42 7.67
CA VAL A 999 7.82 -21.79 7.47
C VAL A 999 8.70 -22.84 8.17
N THR A 1000 10.02 -22.70 8.14
CA THR A 1000 10.96 -23.73 8.61
C THR A 1000 11.25 -23.63 10.11
N ASN A 1001 11.40 -22.42 10.62
CA ASN A 1001 11.90 -22.19 11.98
C ASN A 1001 10.81 -21.76 12.97
N GLU A 1002 9.74 -21.08 12.52
CA GLU A 1002 8.64 -20.67 13.41
C GLU A 1002 7.44 -21.62 13.37
N PHE A 1003 7.18 -22.24 12.22
CA PHE A 1003 6.04 -23.16 12.10
C PHE A 1003 6.47 -24.60 12.42
N PRO A 1004 5.64 -25.37 13.15
CA PRO A 1004 5.85 -26.81 13.33
C PRO A 1004 5.87 -27.54 11.99
N GLN A 1005 6.66 -28.61 11.87
CA GLN A 1005 6.81 -29.41 10.64
C GLN A 1005 5.49 -29.88 9.96
N ASN A 1006 4.38 -29.96 10.71
CA ASN A 1006 3.06 -30.36 10.21
C ASN A 1006 2.01 -29.21 10.29
N ALA A 1007 2.44 -27.95 10.29
CA ALA A 1007 1.53 -26.82 10.35
C ALA A 1007 0.75 -26.65 9.04
N ASN A 1008 -0.58 -26.47 9.14
CA ASN A 1008 -1.41 -26.10 8.01
C ASN A 1008 -1.47 -24.57 7.90
N TYR A 1009 -1.04 -24.03 6.76
CA TYR A 1009 -1.00 -22.60 6.46
C TYR A 1009 -1.33 -22.36 4.98
N THR A 1010 -1.81 -21.16 4.68
CA THR A 1010 -2.13 -20.72 3.32
C THR A 1010 -1.18 -19.58 2.93
N ILE A 1011 -0.60 -19.64 1.73
CA ILE A 1011 0.25 -18.57 1.19
C ILE A 1011 -0.49 -17.88 0.05
N GLN A 1012 -0.61 -16.56 0.14
CA GLN A 1012 -1.03 -15.68 -0.95
C GLN A 1012 0.17 -14.86 -1.41
N ARG A 1013 0.50 -14.92 -2.70
CA ARG A 1013 1.50 -14.05 -3.32
C ARG A 1013 0.81 -12.83 -3.92
N PHE A 1014 1.29 -11.63 -3.61
CA PHE A 1014 0.81 -10.40 -4.23
C PHE A 1014 1.51 -10.18 -5.56
N LYS A 1015 0.74 -9.93 -6.62
CA LYS A 1015 1.29 -9.60 -7.95
C LYS A 1015 1.16 -8.13 -8.31
N GLY A 1016 0.20 -7.43 -7.72
CA GLY A 1016 0.02 -6.00 -7.91
C GLY A 1016 -0.61 -5.34 -6.70
N LEU A 1017 -0.39 -4.04 -6.55
CA LEU A 1017 -0.87 -3.23 -5.42
C LEU A 1017 -2.40 -3.24 -5.33
N GLY A 1018 -3.10 -3.43 -6.45
CA GLY A 1018 -4.57 -3.52 -6.52
C GLY A 1018 -5.18 -4.82 -5.94
N GLU A 1019 -4.35 -5.79 -5.58
CA GLU A 1019 -4.74 -7.03 -4.87
C GLU A 1019 -4.75 -6.86 -3.35
N MET A 1020 -4.11 -5.80 -2.84
CA MET A 1020 -4.07 -5.48 -1.42
C MET A 1020 -5.28 -4.64 -1.00
N MET A 1021 -5.84 -4.94 0.17
CA MET A 1021 -6.83 -4.07 0.80
C MET A 1021 -6.14 -2.78 1.27
N ALA A 1022 -6.88 -1.66 1.32
CA ALA A 1022 -6.33 -0.36 1.70
C ALA A 1022 -5.63 -0.36 3.08
N THR A 1023 -6.20 -1.07 4.07
CA THR A 1023 -5.57 -1.24 5.39
C THR A 1023 -4.29 -2.04 5.33
N GLN A 1024 -4.24 -3.09 4.49
CA GLN A 1024 -3.01 -3.87 4.28
C GLN A 1024 -1.92 -3.00 3.65
N LEU A 1025 -2.29 -2.24 2.61
CA LEU A 1025 -1.36 -1.32 1.94
C LEU A 1025 -0.86 -0.22 2.91
N TRP A 1026 -1.74 0.29 3.77
CA TRP A 1026 -1.36 1.21 4.85
C TRP A 1026 -0.37 0.56 5.82
N ASP A 1027 -0.78 -0.53 6.46
CA ASP A 1027 -0.02 -1.18 7.55
C ASP A 1027 1.34 -1.72 7.08
N THR A 1028 1.47 -2.09 5.79
CA THR A 1028 2.69 -2.74 5.26
C THR A 1028 3.59 -1.81 4.46
N THR A 1029 3.04 -0.78 3.79
CA THR A 1029 3.78 -0.02 2.76
C THR A 1029 3.68 1.50 2.92
N MET A 1030 2.56 2.05 3.41
CA MET A 1030 2.34 3.51 3.44
C MET A 1030 2.46 4.16 4.82
N ASN A 1031 2.27 3.41 5.90
CA ASN A 1031 2.33 3.93 7.27
C ASN A 1031 3.78 4.24 7.67
N PRO A 1032 4.13 5.50 8.02
CA PRO A 1032 5.49 5.85 8.42
C PRO A 1032 6.06 5.06 9.62
N GLU A 1033 5.21 4.52 10.48
CA GLU A 1033 5.65 3.77 11.67
C GLU A 1033 6.08 2.33 11.35
N THR A 1034 5.55 1.74 10.28
CA THR A 1034 5.74 0.30 9.97
C THR A 1034 6.38 0.05 8.61
N ARG A 1035 6.31 1.01 7.68
CA ARG A 1035 6.83 0.84 6.31
C ARG A 1035 8.35 0.82 6.28
N THR A 1036 8.88 0.18 5.24
CA THR A 1036 10.28 0.32 4.82
C THR A 1036 10.33 0.99 3.44
N LEU A 1037 11.18 2.01 3.31
CA LEU A 1037 11.42 2.71 2.04
C LEU A 1037 12.90 2.58 1.66
N LYS A 1038 13.19 2.34 0.38
CA LYS A 1038 14.55 2.44 -0.17
C LYS A 1038 14.77 3.89 -0.62
N ARG A 1039 15.69 4.62 0.01
CA ARG A 1039 16.11 5.95 -0.45
C ARG A 1039 17.04 5.79 -1.65
N VAL A 1040 16.80 6.53 -2.72
CA VAL A 1040 17.63 6.50 -3.92
C VAL A 1040 18.80 7.47 -3.74
N GLU A 1041 20.02 6.99 -3.95
CA GLU A 1041 21.25 7.78 -3.87
C GLU A 1041 22.08 7.58 -5.15
N ILE A 1042 22.86 8.60 -5.52
CA ILE A 1042 23.84 8.49 -6.61
C ILE A 1042 25.20 8.26 -5.98
N GLU A 1043 25.64 7.01 -5.95
CA GLU A 1043 27.00 6.67 -5.51
C GLU A 1043 28.02 7.12 -6.54
N ASP A 1044 27.81 6.70 -7.79
CA ASP A 1044 28.63 7.09 -8.94
C ASP A 1044 27.79 7.69 -10.06
N ALA A 1045 27.85 9.01 -10.22
CA ALA A 1045 27.17 9.71 -11.31
C ALA A 1045 27.68 9.34 -12.71
N ALA A 1046 28.94 8.93 -12.85
CA ALA A 1046 29.53 8.55 -14.14
C ALA A 1046 28.97 7.23 -14.61
N GLU A 1047 29.05 6.22 -13.73
CA GLU A 1047 28.52 4.90 -14.03
C GLU A 1047 26.99 4.93 -14.09
N ALA A 1048 26.31 5.70 -13.23
CA ALA A 1048 24.87 5.90 -13.34
C ALA A 1048 24.48 6.53 -14.69
N ASP A 1049 25.19 7.58 -15.13
CA ASP A 1049 25.01 8.20 -16.45
C ASP A 1049 25.15 7.17 -17.57
N ARG A 1050 26.22 6.37 -17.53
CA ARG A 1050 26.49 5.32 -18.50
C ARG A 1050 25.40 4.25 -18.50
N ILE A 1051 25.00 3.74 -17.33
CA ILE A 1051 23.95 2.72 -17.19
C ILE A 1051 22.62 3.24 -17.73
N PHE A 1052 22.22 4.48 -17.40
CA PHE A 1052 21.01 5.08 -17.97
C PHE A 1052 21.11 5.20 -19.49
N THR A 1053 22.25 5.60 -20.03
CA THR A 1053 22.44 5.67 -21.49
C THR A 1053 22.38 4.30 -22.16
N ILE A 1054 22.97 3.25 -21.59
CA ILE A 1054 22.91 1.88 -22.13
C ILE A 1054 21.47 1.35 -22.10
N LEU A 1055 20.83 1.41 -20.92
CA LEU A 1055 19.51 0.84 -20.70
C LEU A 1055 18.41 1.65 -21.40
N MET A 1056 18.52 2.97 -21.41
CA MET A 1056 17.45 3.87 -21.84
C MET A 1056 17.76 4.63 -23.13
N GLY A 1057 18.99 4.61 -23.64
CA GLY A 1057 19.40 5.29 -24.87
C GLY A 1057 19.00 4.58 -26.16
N ASP A 1058 19.32 5.18 -27.31
CA ASP A 1058 18.80 4.76 -28.62
C ASP A 1058 19.46 3.53 -29.21
N ARG A 1059 20.69 3.21 -28.79
CA ARG A 1059 21.45 2.10 -29.36
C ARG A 1059 21.00 0.76 -28.77
N VAL A 1060 20.56 -0.14 -29.65
CA VAL A 1060 20.08 -1.48 -29.25
C VAL A 1060 21.23 -2.42 -28.93
N ALA A 1061 22.35 -2.35 -29.67
CA ALA A 1061 23.46 -3.29 -29.53
C ALA A 1061 24.11 -3.24 -28.14
N PRO A 1062 24.51 -2.07 -27.58
CA PRO A 1062 25.06 -1.99 -26.22
C PRO A 1062 24.11 -2.53 -25.15
N ARG A 1063 22.82 -2.21 -25.28
CA ARG A 1063 21.80 -2.71 -24.36
C ARG A 1063 21.69 -4.23 -24.40
N ARG A 1064 21.71 -4.81 -25.61
CA ARG A 1064 21.65 -6.26 -25.81
C ARG A 1064 22.87 -6.93 -25.20
N GLU A 1065 24.07 -6.41 -25.47
CA GLU A 1065 25.32 -6.92 -24.89
C GLU A 1065 25.31 -6.82 -23.36
N PHE A 1066 24.81 -5.71 -22.81
CA PHE A 1066 24.64 -5.52 -21.38
C PHE A 1066 23.72 -6.61 -20.79
N ILE A 1067 22.57 -6.86 -21.42
CA ILE A 1067 21.63 -7.90 -21.00
C ILE A 1067 22.30 -9.28 -21.09
N GLU A 1068 22.95 -9.61 -22.21
CA GLU A 1068 23.62 -10.91 -22.40
C GLU A 1068 24.72 -11.13 -21.35
N THR A 1069 25.54 -10.11 -21.07
CA THR A 1069 26.64 -10.15 -20.10
C THR A 1069 26.17 -10.28 -18.66
N HIS A 1070 25.07 -9.61 -18.28
CA HIS A 1070 24.58 -9.59 -16.90
C HIS A 1070 23.48 -10.63 -16.62
N SER A 1071 22.82 -11.17 -17.66
CA SER A 1071 21.74 -12.14 -17.50
C SER A 1071 22.15 -13.41 -16.77
N SER A 1072 23.40 -13.87 -16.97
CA SER A 1072 23.95 -15.05 -16.30
C SER A 1072 24.36 -14.78 -14.84
N LYS A 1073 24.61 -13.50 -14.49
CA LYS A 1073 24.90 -13.05 -13.12
C LYS A 1073 23.63 -12.92 -12.28
N LEU A 1074 22.49 -12.66 -12.92
CA LEU A 1074 21.18 -12.53 -12.28
C LEU A 1074 20.84 -13.78 -11.46
N ASP A 1075 20.50 -13.60 -10.18
CA ASP A 1075 19.81 -14.62 -9.38
C ASP A 1075 18.30 -14.40 -9.50
N LEU A 1076 17.58 -15.45 -9.88
CA LEU A 1076 16.12 -15.40 -9.96
C LEU A 1076 15.47 -15.23 -8.58
N ILE A 1077 16.20 -15.55 -7.51
CA ILE A 1077 15.76 -15.40 -6.11
C ILE A 1077 15.86 -13.94 -5.66
N ASP A 1078 16.76 -13.15 -6.26
CA ASP A 1078 16.97 -11.73 -5.94
C ASP A 1078 16.08 -10.79 -6.77
N LEU A 1079 15.28 -11.35 -7.68
CA LEU A 1079 14.33 -10.60 -8.48
C LEU A 1079 13.06 -10.28 -7.68
N ASP A 1080 12.76 -8.99 -7.51
CA ASP A 1080 11.46 -8.46 -7.07
C ASP A 1080 10.36 -8.69 -8.16
N ILE A 1081 10.22 -9.92 -8.69
CA ILE A 1081 9.24 -10.31 -9.72
C ILE A 1081 8.50 -11.58 -9.33
#